data_AF-A0A8C0BHI0-F1
#
_entry.id   AF-A0A8C0BHI0-F1
#
_cell.length_a   1.000
_cell.length_b   1.000
_cell.length_c   1.000
_cell.angle_alpha   90.00
_cell.angle_beta   90.00
_cell.angle_gamma   90.00
#
_symmetry.space_group_name_H-M   'P 1'
#
loop_
_entity.id
_entity.type
_entity.pdbx_description
1 polymer ?
#
loop_
_entity_poly.entity_id
_entity_poly.type
_entity_poly.pdbx_seq_one_letter_code
_entity_poly.pdbx_strand_id
1 'polypeptide(L)'
;TKLSSVMLHAHLLLSVKRGRDLIQLLSSSPSVHPREVIEVLEQFLQEGRISALMWEVCQQQAQAGSPELQEALLNKIVCLPDHVSNKLQGKNPAVFFPQNYFPLLGGAVIQVLQKISDSLRGGLDCSISFVSHVLGKVCVHGRQKEILSVLVPRLTDLTKSDCIWQRICWRLVECVPDRWMEAVVLGFVQRAPGADVLSRLLGNLVVKNKKAQFVVTQKVLLLQYCHTTAVLQNLLGYLSLDSLRRALLIKVLQELLETWGSSSAVKHSPPEQQQYISKAILICLSHLKEPEIESCRQELLTSMMEGVKCHLDSNLPQIRRLGMIVAESISSKINTDGPVLKFQVKVIMKFVWCAGLRGNKSFKSDDPGHYTGERKNIYSPWTNSCLYFFYSDDDLIPYDMSEDKELKIKAPVYIRDCIEVLTGSEDVDKWEATVKTLESLVRKNPAATREVSVELAKILLHLEEKTCIEGFVELRQRAQVAVLTTDPIPVSPSLLSFFHLRHRQKFKQLKSLVLVLAAQELSYPKSHRKTKHSGAQNPCIQLLPGSDSSKDWRRIVDERIKSKTRRFATGQSQAELASSPNEFNSVVGHFFFPLIQHFDRPLTTFDLLGEDHFVLGRLVHTLAILMYLAVNTVAVTAMGKALLEFVWALRFHTDSYVRQGLLSCISSMLLSVPTERLLQDMTEELLETQSWLGGKMWCTPVFFWVVMQSLCSISLIVIVAVMS
;
A
#
# COMPACT_ATOMS: atom_id res chain seq x y z
N THR A 1 15.35 25.72 43.60
CA THR A 1 15.07 25.33 42.21
C THR A 1 15.20 23.82 41.98
N LYS A 2 16.30 23.14 42.36
CA LYS A 2 16.38 21.67 42.28
C LYS A 2 15.43 20.93 43.24
N LEU A 3 15.25 21.42 44.47
CA LEU A 3 14.30 20.85 45.45
C LEU A 3 12.82 21.04 45.05
N SER A 4 12.49 22.12 44.34
CA SER A 4 11.13 22.37 43.85
C SER A 4 10.78 21.50 42.65
N SER A 5 11.73 21.23 41.74
CA SER A 5 11.53 20.28 40.63
C SER A 5 11.35 18.85 41.14
N VAL A 6 12.15 18.39 42.12
CA VAL A 6 11.99 17.04 42.71
C VAL A 6 10.66 16.88 43.46
N MET A 7 10.22 17.90 44.19
CA MET A 7 8.90 17.88 44.82
C MET A 7 7.76 17.93 43.80
N LEU A 8 7.90 18.70 42.71
CA LEU A 8 6.91 18.72 41.62
C LEU A 8 6.87 17.37 40.89
N HIS A 9 8.02 16.74 40.68
CA HIS A 9 8.17 15.43 40.03
C HIS A 9 7.55 14.31 40.89
N ALA A 10 7.83 14.32 42.19
CA ALA A 10 7.20 13.39 43.15
C ALA A 10 5.69 13.64 43.28
N HIS A 11 5.25 14.91 43.28
CA HIS A 11 3.83 15.26 43.33
C HIS A 11 3.12 14.92 42.02
N LEU A 12 3.77 15.05 40.86
CA LEU A 12 3.25 14.64 39.54
C LEU A 12 3.11 13.12 39.45
N LEU A 13 4.12 12.36 39.87
CA LEU A 13 4.09 10.89 39.97
C LEU A 13 3.02 10.38 40.94
N LEU A 14 2.87 11.04 42.10
CA LEU A 14 1.79 10.73 43.05
C LEU A 14 0.41 11.17 42.54
N SER A 15 0.35 12.16 41.65
CA SER A 15 -0.91 12.71 41.13
C SER A 15 -1.49 11.91 39.98
N VAL A 16 -0.73 11.20 39.15
CA VAL A 16 -1.32 10.34 38.09
C VAL A 16 -1.81 9.01 38.66
N LYS A 17 -2.83 9.09 39.53
CA LYS A 17 -3.51 7.92 40.10
C LYS A 17 -4.87 7.68 39.45
N ARG A 18 -5.50 8.70 38.85
CA ARG A 18 -6.82 8.59 38.20
C ARG A 18 -6.77 9.09 36.75
N GLY A 19 -7.73 8.67 35.94
CA GLY A 19 -7.85 9.09 34.54
C GLY A 19 -7.95 10.62 34.33
N ARG A 20 -8.50 11.36 35.30
CA ARG A 20 -8.57 12.83 35.27
C ARG A 20 -7.18 13.47 35.32
N ASP A 21 -6.26 12.87 36.05
CA ASP A 21 -4.91 13.42 36.26
C ASP A 21 -4.07 13.26 34.99
N LEU A 22 -4.23 12.14 34.27
CA LEU A 22 -3.62 11.95 32.95
C LEU A 22 -4.18 12.95 31.91
N ILE A 23 -5.49 13.20 31.93
CA ILE A 23 -6.12 14.19 31.06
C ILE A 23 -5.58 15.59 31.39
N GLN A 24 -5.49 15.95 32.67
CA GLN A 24 -4.99 17.24 33.12
C GLN A 24 -3.52 17.44 32.74
N LEU A 25 -2.66 16.44 32.96
CA LEU A 25 -1.23 16.47 32.61
C LEU A 25 -0.99 16.61 31.10
N LEU A 26 -1.86 16.01 30.28
CA LEU A 26 -1.80 16.14 28.82
C LEU A 26 -2.55 17.35 28.26
N SER A 27 -3.27 18.10 29.10
CA SER A 27 -4.06 19.29 28.71
C SER A 27 -3.56 20.59 29.33
N SER A 28 -2.68 20.54 30.33
CA SER A 28 -2.06 21.72 30.94
C SER A 28 -0.97 22.34 30.06
N SER A 29 -1.06 23.67 29.89
CA SER A 29 -0.06 24.59 29.30
C SER A 29 0.74 25.31 30.41
N PRO A 30 1.65 26.24 30.08
CA PRO A 30 3.07 26.11 29.75
C PRO A 30 4.03 26.10 30.98
N SER A 31 3.55 25.85 32.21
CA SER A 31 4.34 26.06 33.44
C SER A 31 5.36 24.96 33.77
N VAL A 32 5.27 23.78 33.14
CA VAL A 32 6.15 22.63 33.37
C VAL A 32 7.00 22.37 32.13
N HIS A 33 8.30 22.14 32.31
CA HIS A 33 9.19 21.85 31.19
C HIS A 33 8.74 20.57 30.46
N PRO A 34 8.64 20.58 29.11
CA PRO A 34 8.15 19.44 28.33
C PRO A 34 8.91 18.13 28.60
N ARG A 35 10.18 18.19 29.00
CA ARG A 35 11.01 17.02 29.31
C ARG A 35 10.59 16.33 30.62
N GLU A 36 10.31 17.10 31.67
CA GLU A 36 9.90 16.54 32.97
C GLU A 36 8.55 15.81 32.86
N VAL A 37 7.61 16.34 32.06
CA VAL A 37 6.32 15.68 31.78
C VAL A 37 6.52 14.33 31.07
N ILE A 38 7.53 14.22 30.23
CA ILE A 38 7.77 13.03 29.41
C ILE A 38 8.50 11.96 30.20
N GLU A 39 9.42 12.34 31.08
CA GLU A 39 10.02 11.43 32.06
C GLU A 39 8.94 10.81 32.96
N VAL A 40 7.99 11.62 33.45
CA VAL A 40 6.84 11.13 34.24
C VAL A 40 5.95 10.20 33.42
N LEU A 41 5.67 10.53 32.15
CA LEU A 41 4.88 9.65 31.27
C LEU A 41 5.62 8.35 30.95
N GLU A 42 6.93 8.38 30.75
CA GLU A 42 7.74 7.20 30.50
C GLU A 42 7.75 6.28 31.72
N GLN A 43 7.95 6.82 32.91
CA GLN A 43 7.85 6.07 34.16
C GLN A 43 6.44 5.50 34.36
N PHE A 44 5.39 6.28 34.06
CA PHE A 44 4.00 5.82 34.11
C PHE A 44 3.74 4.61 33.18
N LEU A 45 4.36 4.58 32.00
CA LEU A 45 4.28 3.44 31.08
C LEU A 45 5.07 2.23 31.61
N GLN A 46 6.28 2.45 32.12
CA GLN A 46 7.14 1.39 32.66
C GLN A 46 6.52 0.69 33.88
N GLU A 47 5.81 1.44 34.72
CA GLU A 47 5.08 0.91 35.89
C GLU A 47 3.77 0.19 35.51
N GLY A 48 3.42 0.08 34.22
CA GLY A 48 2.22 -0.62 33.75
C GLY A 48 0.90 0.05 34.15
N ARG A 49 0.93 1.35 34.49
CA ARG A 49 -0.19 2.09 35.08
C ARG A 49 -1.36 2.29 34.12
N ILE A 50 -1.14 2.16 32.80
CA ILE A 50 -2.21 2.11 31.79
C ILE A 50 -3.20 0.98 32.12
N SER A 51 -2.71 -0.21 32.49
CA SER A 51 -3.58 -1.35 32.82
C SER A 51 -4.46 -1.07 34.05
N ALA A 52 -3.90 -0.40 35.06
CA ALA A 52 -4.62 -0.02 36.27
C ALA A 52 -5.73 0.99 35.96
N LEU A 53 -5.41 2.00 35.16
CA LEU A 53 -6.35 3.04 34.74
C LEU A 53 -7.48 2.47 33.87
N MET A 54 -7.17 1.58 32.93
CA MET A 54 -8.20 0.88 32.14
C MET A 54 -9.09 0.01 33.03
N TRP A 55 -8.51 -0.68 34.02
CA TRP A 55 -9.24 -1.51 34.97
C TRP A 55 -10.21 -0.71 35.85
N GLU A 56 -9.78 0.44 36.37
CA GLU A 56 -10.65 1.34 37.14
C GLU A 56 -11.89 1.76 36.34
N VAL A 57 -11.74 2.08 35.06
CA VAL A 57 -12.89 2.43 34.18
C VAL A 57 -13.81 1.23 33.97
N CYS A 58 -13.25 0.02 33.83
CA CYS A 58 -14.04 -1.21 33.67
C CYS A 58 -14.87 -1.53 34.92
N GLN A 59 -14.35 -1.25 36.12
CA GLN A 59 -15.07 -1.37 37.38
C GLN A 59 -16.11 -0.25 37.57
N GLN A 60 -15.74 1.01 37.29
CA GLN A 60 -16.61 2.17 37.51
C GLN A 60 -17.76 2.29 36.51
N GLN A 61 -17.62 1.77 35.28
CA GLN A 61 -18.74 1.69 34.33
C GLN A 61 -19.87 0.78 34.81
N ALA A 62 -19.60 -0.14 35.74
CA ALA A 62 -20.66 -0.87 36.44
C ALA A 62 -21.44 0.04 37.43
N GLN A 63 -20.94 1.26 37.72
CA GLN A 63 -21.42 2.16 38.78
C GLN A 63 -21.63 3.62 38.33
N ALA A 64 -21.94 3.88 37.06
CA ALA A 64 -22.31 5.20 36.48
C ALA A 64 -21.19 6.26 36.39
N GLY A 65 -20.26 6.12 35.44
CA GLY A 65 -19.28 7.15 35.07
C GLY A 65 -19.75 8.07 33.91
N SER A 66 -19.17 9.28 33.79
CA SER A 66 -19.50 10.22 32.70
C SER A 66 -18.86 9.81 31.34
N PRO A 67 -19.64 9.78 30.24
CA PRO A 67 -19.16 9.32 28.93
C PRO A 67 -18.12 10.26 28.30
N GLU A 68 -18.18 11.57 28.57
CA GLU A 68 -17.27 12.57 28.00
C GLU A 68 -15.84 12.38 28.52
N LEU A 69 -15.70 12.01 29.80
CA LEU A 69 -14.41 11.76 30.42
C LEU A 69 -13.75 10.50 29.82
N GLN A 70 -14.55 9.48 29.51
CA GLN A 70 -14.08 8.24 28.91
C GLN A 70 -13.60 8.46 27.47
N GLU A 71 -14.31 9.26 26.68
CA GLU A 71 -13.88 9.59 25.32
C GLU A 71 -12.60 10.46 25.32
N ALA A 72 -12.51 11.43 26.23
CA ALA A 72 -11.28 12.22 26.41
C ALA A 72 -10.10 11.31 26.78
N LEU A 73 -10.29 10.40 27.74
CA LEU A 73 -9.28 9.45 28.18
C LEU A 73 -8.85 8.50 27.06
N LEU A 74 -9.81 7.94 26.32
CA LEU A 74 -9.58 7.09 25.16
C LEU A 74 -8.69 7.79 24.12
N ASN A 75 -9.05 9.03 23.75
CA ASN A 75 -8.28 9.81 22.77
C ASN A 75 -6.86 10.13 23.30
N LYS A 76 -6.71 10.41 24.60
CA LYS A 76 -5.39 10.65 25.21
C LYS A 76 -4.51 9.40 25.23
N ILE A 77 -5.06 8.22 25.52
CA ILE A 77 -4.32 6.95 25.52
C ILE A 77 -3.89 6.57 24.10
N VAL A 78 -4.80 6.64 23.12
CA VAL A 78 -4.49 6.19 21.75
C VAL A 78 -3.57 7.16 21.02
N CYS A 79 -3.76 8.47 21.21
CA CYS A 79 -2.93 9.51 20.57
C CYS A 79 -1.70 9.92 21.39
N LEU A 80 -1.36 9.18 22.46
CA LEU A 80 -0.23 9.52 23.32
C LEU A 80 1.10 9.65 22.54
N PRO A 81 1.47 8.72 21.65
CA PRO A 81 2.66 8.85 20.79
C PRO A 81 2.67 10.15 19.98
N ASP A 82 1.54 10.51 19.38
CA ASP A 82 1.41 11.69 18.52
C ASP A 82 1.52 12.97 19.35
N HIS A 83 0.89 13.01 20.53
CA HIS A 83 0.99 14.14 21.45
C HIS A 83 2.43 14.37 21.93
N VAL A 84 3.15 13.30 22.29
CA VAL A 84 4.55 13.38 22.71
C VAL A 84 5.42 13.84 21.54
N SER A 85 5.21 13.28 20.35
CA SER A 85 5.94 13.65 19.14
C SER A 85 5.77 15.11 18.76
N ASN A 86 4.54 15.62 18.83
CA ASN A 86 4.24 17.01 18.52
C ASN A 86 4.87 17.98 19.53
N LYS A 87 5.01 17.58 20.80
CA LYS A 87 5.68 18.40 21.83
C LYS A 87 7.21 18.39 21.72
N LEU A 88 7.81 17.31 21.19
CA LEU A 88 9.26 17.12 21.18
C LEU A 88 9.94 17.30 19.83
N GLN A 89 9.18 17.55 18.75
CA GLN A 89 9.70 17.84 17.41
C GLN A 89 10.80 16.86 16.95
N GLY A 90 10.65 15.56 17.25
CA GLY A 90 11.54 14.49 16.79
C GLY A 90 12.53 13.92 17.83
N LYS A 91 12.61 14.44 19.05
CA LYS A 91 13.47 13.89 20.13
C LYS A 91 12.73 12.93 21.08
N ASN A 92 11.91 12.02 20.54
CA ASN A 92 11.07 11.14 21.36
C ASN A 92 11.85 9.99 22.00
N PRO A 93 11.58 9.66 23.28
CA PRO A 93 12.02 8.39 23.87
C PRO A 93 11.46 7.20 23.08
N ALA A 94 12.22 6.09 23.07
CA ALA A 94 11.89 4.91 22.27
C ALA A 94 10.55 4.28 22.64
N VAL A 95 10.13 4.39 23.90
CA VAL A 95 8.87 3.85 24.43
C VAL A 95 7.65 4.42 23.69
N PHE A 96 7.72 5.66 23.20
CA PHE A 96 6.62 6.33 22.52
C PHE A 96 6.60 6.09 21.01
N PHE A 97 7.56 5.38 20.42
CA PHE A 97 7.46 4.99 19.02
C PHE A 97 6.28 4.04 18.82
N PRO A 98 5.48 4.18 17.74
CA PRO A 98 4.33 3.31 17.49
C PRO A 98 4.67 1.81 17.57
N GLN A 99 5.86 1.41 17.10
CA GLN A 99 6.31 0.02 17.13
C GLN A 99 6.52 -0.53 18.55
N ASN A 100 6.71 0.34 19.55
CA ASN A 100 6.93 -0.04 20.94
C ASN A 100 5.71 0.24 21.81
N TYR A 101 5.05 1.39 21.61
CA TYR A 101 3.90 1.81 22.40
C TYR A 101 2.67 0.93 22.21
N PHE A 102 2.28 0.62 20.96
CA PHE A 102 1.07 -0.16 20.72
C PHE A 102 1.18 -1.63 21.14
N PRO A 103 2.35 -2.29 21.05
CA PRO A 103 2.56 -3.59 21.70
C PRO A 103 2.49 -3.51 23.23
N LEU A 104 3.04 -2.47 23.87
CA LEU A 104 2.90 -2.24 25.32
C LEU A 104 1.43 -2.06 25.71
N LEU A 105 0.67 -1.27 24.94
CA LEU A 105 -0.77 -1.09 25.12
C LEU A 105 -1.54 -2.41 24.93
N GLY A 106 -1.14 -3.24 23.96
CA GLY A 106 -1.67 -4.60 23.77
C GLY A 106 -1.41 -5.49 25.00
N GLY A 107 -0.21 -5.40 25.60
CA GLY A 107 0.10 -6.07 26.87
C GLY A 107 -0.79 -5.60 28.02
N ALA A 108 -1.01 -4.28 28.14
CA ALA A 108 -1.92 -3.71 29.15
C ALA A 108 -3.37 -4.18 28.94
N VAL A 109 -3.85 -4.26 27.70
CA VAL A 109 -5.17 -4.83 27.36
C VAL A 109 -5.28 -6.29 27.85
N ILE A 110 -4.29 -7.15 27.59
CA ILE A 110 -4.30 -8.54 28.10
C ILE A 110 -4.37 -8.60 29.62
N GLN A 111 -3.61 -7.77 30.33
CA GLN A 111 -3.64 -7.71 31.79
C GLN A 111 -5.03 -7.31 32.31
N VAL A 112 -5.70 -6.35 31.66
CA VAL A 112 -7.06 -5.94 32.02
C VAL A 112 -8.06 -7.06 31.72
N LEU A 113 -7.95 -7.74 30.58
CA LEU A 113 -8.80 -8.88 30.25
C LEU A 113 -8.62 -10.04 31.23
N GLN A 114 -7.40 -10.26 31.74
CA GLN A 114 -7.15 -11.25 32.79
C GLN A 114 -7.88 -10.88 34.08
N LYS A 115 -7.81 -9.62 34.52
CA LYS A 115 -8.57 -9.13 35.68
C LYS A 115 -10.08 -9.25 35.48
N ILE A 116 -10.59 -8.96 34.28
CA ILE A 116 -12.00 -9.17 33.93
C ILE A 116 -12.36 -10.66 34.06
N SER A 117 -11.52 -11.56 33.53
CA SER A 117 -11.71 -13.01 33.67
C SER A 117 -11.77 -13.44 35.14
N ASP A 118 -10.84 -12.95 35.96
CA ASP A 118 -10.77 -13.30 37.38
C ASP A 118 -11.99 -12.78 38.15
N SER A 119 -12.45 -11.55 37.86
CA SER A 119 -13.67 -10.99 38.45
C SER A 119 -14.95 -11.70 38.01
N LEU A 120 -15.07 -12.06 36.73
CA LEU A 120 -16.20 -12.85 36.22
C LEU A 120 -16.25 -14.24 36.86
N ARG A 121 -15.10 -14.88 37.08
CA ARG A 121 -15.00 -16.14 37.84
C ARG A 121 -15.35 -15.97 39.31
N GLY A 122 -15.07 -14.80 39.87
CA GLY A 122 -15.47 -14.39 41.23
C GLY A 122 -16.92 -13.92 41.36
N GLY A 123 -17.72 -13.94 40.28
CA GLY A 123 -19.13 -13.54 40.30
C GLY A 123 -19.37 -12.02 40.38
N LEU A 124 -18.35 -11.21 40.07
CA LEU A 124 -18.45 -9.75 40.05
C LEU A 124 -18.69 -9.24 38.62
N ASP A 125 -19.60 -8.28 38.48
CA ASP A 125 -19.88 -7.63 37.20
C ASP A 125 -18.77 -6.63 36.82
N CYS A 126 -18.39 -6.63 35.55
CA CYS A 126 -17.38 -5.74 34.97
C CYS A 126 -17.76 -5.34 33.55
N SER A 127 -17.44 -4.10 33.14
CA SER A 127 -17.63 -3.65 31.76
C SER A 127 -16.37 -3.86 30.92
N ILE A 128 -16.50 -4.48 29.75
CA ILE A 128 -15.41 -4.62 28.77
C ILE A 128 -15.38 -3.47 27.74
N SER A 129 -16.42 -2.63 27.70
CA SER A 129 -16.65 -1.69 26.59
C SER A 129 -15.50 -0.70 26.40
N PHE A 130 -14.90 -0.20 27.48
CA PHE A 130 -13.75 0.70 27.37
C PHE A 130 -12.54 0.02 26.68
N VAL A 131 -12.28 -1.25 26.98
CA VAL A 131 -11.21 -2.03 26.35
C VAL A 131 -11.52 -2.25 24.86
N SER A 132 -12.78 -2.54 24.52
CA SER A 132 -13.26 -2.62 23.14
C SER A 132 -13.07 -1.31 22.38
N HIS A 133 -13.35 -0.18 23.03
CA HIS A 133 -13.14 1.14 22.44
C HIS A 133 -11.67 1.44 22.19
N VAL A 134 -10.77 1.10 23.12
CA VAL A 134 -9.31 1.22 22.94
C VAL A 134 -8.87 0.39 21.74
N LEU A 135 -9.27 -0.89 21.66
CA LEU A 135 -8.95 -1.76 20.53
C LEU A 135 -9.44 -1.16 19.20
N GLY A 136 -10.71 -0.77 19.13
CA GLY A 136 -11.31 -0.22 17.92
C GLY A 136 -10.66 1.07 17.45
N LYS A 137 -10.40 1.99 18.38
CA LYS A 137 -9.76 3.28 18.07
C LYS A 137 -8.32 3.11 17.59
N VAL A 138 -7.55 2.21 18.20
CA VAL A 138 -6.18 1.88 17.75
C VAL A 138 -6.18 1.29 16.33
N CYS A 139 -7.12 0.40 16.02
CA CYS A 139 -7.26 -0.17 14.68
C CYS A 139 -7.56 0.90 13.62
N VAL A 140 -8.48 1.83 13.90
CA VAL A 140 -8.81 2.93 12.96
C VAL A 140 -7.66 3.92 12.76
N HIS A 141 -6.79 4.10 13.76
CA HIS A 141 -5.55 4.88 13.62
C HIS A 141 -4.48 4.18 12.75
N GLY A 142 -4.79 3.02 12.17
CA GLY A 142 -3.87 2.27 11.30
C GLY A 142 -2.81 1.47 12.06
N ARG A 143 -2.97 1.30 13.38
CA ARG A 143 -2.01 0.62 14.27
C ARG A 143 -2.44 -0.79 14.67
N GLN A 144 -3.31 -1.38 13.85
CA GLN A 144 -3.86 -2.71 14.05
C GLN A 144 -2.77 -3.80 14.03
N LYS A 145 -1.73 -3.65 13.20
CA LYS A 145 -0.65 -4.64 13.08
C LYS A 145 0.12 -4.75 14.40
N GLU A 146 0.44 -3.62 15.01
CA GLU A 146 1.23 -3.52 16.23
C GLU A 146 0.47 -4.06 17.44
N ILE A 147 -0.78 -3.60 17.67
CA ILE A 147 -1.56 -4.08 18.83
C ILE A 147 -1.97 -5.55 18.69
N LEU A 148 -2.42 -5.98 17.50
CA LEU A 148 -2.86 -7.36 17.29
C LEU A 148 -1.69 -8.35 17.23
N SER A 149 -0.45 -7.87 16.99
CA SER A 149 0.74 -8.72 17.10
C SER A 149 0.92 -9.31 18.50
N VAL A 150 0.43 -8.63 19.52
CA VAL A 150 0.44 -9.09 20.92
C VAL A 150 -0.87 -9.77 21.29
N LEU A 151 -2.01 -9.16 20.94
CA LEU A 151 -3.33 -9.65 21.34
C LEU A 151 -3.65 -11.03 20.74
N VAL A 152 -3.50 -11.19 19.43
CA VAL A 152 -3.97 -12.41 18.74
C VAL A 152 -3.25 -13.67 19.24
N PRO A 153 -1.90 -13.72 19.34
CA PRO A 153 -1.23 -14.92 19.87
C PRO A 153 -1.65 -15.25 21.31
N ARG A 154 -1.73 -14.25 22.19
CA ARG A 154 -2.11 -14.48 23.61
C ARG A 154 -3.55 -14.95 23.76
N LEU A 155 -4.49 -14.32 23.06
CA LEU A 155 -5.90 -14.73 23.08
C LEU A 155 -6.09 -16.10 22.40
N THR A 156 -5.27 -16.43 21.39
CA THR A 156 -5.30 -17.76 20.76
C THR A 156 -5.00 -18.86 21.77
N ASP A 157 -4.01 -18.66 22.64
CA ASP A 157 -3.66 -19.65 23.65
C ASP A 157 -4.70 -19.72 24.77
N LEU A 158 -5.18 -18.57 25.25
CA LEU A 158 -6.18 -18.50 26.34
C LEU A 158 -7.53 -19.09 25.93
N THR A 159 -7.97 -18.89 24.68
CA THR A 159 -9.27 -19.39 24.20
C THR A 159 -9.29 -20.87 23.85
N LYS A 160 -8.13 -21.55 23.74
CA LYS A 160 -8.07 -22.99 23.40
C LYS A 160 -8.73 -23.86 24.45
N SER A 161 -8.52 -23.56 25.73
CA SER A 161 -8.96 -24.40 26.86
C SER A 161 -10.08 -23.78 27.70
N ASP A 162 -10.38 -22.49 27.52
CA ASP A 162 -11.31 -21.77 28.37
C ASP A 162 -12.43 -21.07 27.59
N CYS A 163 -13.67 -21.46 27.87
CA CYS A 163 -14.88 -20.89 27.27
C CYS A 163 -15.21 -19.49 27.79
N ILE A 164 -14.75 -19.12 29.00
CA ILE A 164 -14.88 -17.77 29.54
C ILE A 164 -14.06 -16.81 28.67
N TRP A 165 -12.83 -17.19 28.33
CA TRP A 165 -11.99 -16.40 27.42
C TRP A 165 -12.59 -16.25 26.03
N GLN A 166 -13.28 -17.26 25.50
CA GLN A 166 -14.02 -17.12 24.24
C GLN A 166 -15.14 -16.09 24.37
N ARG A 167 -15.96 -16.16 25.42
CA ARG A 167 -17.03 -15.18 25.69
C ARG A 167 -16.48 -13.76 25.87
N ILE A 168 -15.36 -13.60 26.57
CA ILE A 168 -14.67 -12.33 26.72
C ILE A 168 -14.23 -11.79 25.35
N CYS A 169 -13.65 -12.63 24.48
CA CYS A 169 -13.27 -12.21 23.13
C CYS A 169 -14.47 -11.79 22.28
N TRP A 170 -15.58 -12.54 22.35
CA TRP A 170 -16.81 -12.18 21.64
C TRP A 170 -17.34 -10.84 22.11
N ARG A 171 -17.45 -10.62 23.42
CA ARG A 171 -17.86 -9.33 23.99
C ARG A 171 -16.88 -8.21 23.66
N LEU A 172 -15.58 -8.49 23.64
CA LEU A 172 -14.55 -7.51 23.28
C LEU A 172 -14.79 -6.95 21.88
N VAL A 173 -15.15 -7.79 20.91
CA VAL A 173 -15.39 -7.33 19.54
C VAL A 173 -16.83 -6.84 19.32
N GLU A 174 -17.82 -7.45 19.98
CA GLU A 174 -19.23 -7.01 19.93
C GLU A 174 -19.44 -5.58 20.46
N CYS A 175 -18.65 -5.16 21.46
CA CYS A 175 -18.73 -3.81 22.02
C CYS A 175 -17.93 -2.75 21.22
N VAL A 176 -17.35 -3.11 20.06
CA VAL A 176 -16.69 -2.14 19.18
C VAL A 176 -17.76 -1.35 18.40
N PRO A 177 -17.71 0.00 18.38
CA PRO A 177 -18.60 0.83 17.58
C PRO A 177 -18.52 0.51 16.09
N ASP A 178 -19.65 0.58 15.38
CA ASP A 178 -19.76 0.24 13.96
C ASP A 178 -18.78 1.01 13.06
N ARG A 179 -18.49 2.28 13.42
CA ARG A 179 -17.51 3.13 12.72
C ARG A 179 -16.08 2.55 12.73
N TRP A 180 -15.76 1.66 13.68
CA TRP A 180 -14.44 1.05 13.85
C TRP A 180 -14.42 -0.44 13.51
N MET A 181 -15.60 -1.05 13.34
CA MET A 181 -15.78 -2.48 13.15
C MET A 181 -14.97 -3.05 11.98
N GLU A 182 -14.90 -2.33 10.87
CA GLU A 182 -14.16 -2.77 9.69
C GLU A 182 -12.67 -2.99 9.97
N ALA A 183 -12.01 -2.00 10.59
CA ALA A 183 -10.58 -2.08 10.87
C ALA A 183 -10.26 -3.21 11.87
N VAL A 184 -11.13 -3.41 12.86
CA VAL A 184 -10.99 -4.49 13.85
C VAL A 184 -11.15 -5.85 13.20
N VAL A 185 -12.25 -6.08 12.48
CA VAL A 185 -12.52 -7.36 11.81
C VAL A 185 -11.41 -7.68 10.83
N LEU A 186 -11.00 -6.72 9.99
CA LEU A 186 -9.92 -6.93 9.03
C LEU A 186 -8.60 -7.29 9.73
N GLY A 187 -8.27 -6.60 10.81
CA GLY A 187 -7.08 -6.89 11.60
C GLY A 187 -7.07 -8.32 12.17
N PHE A 188 -8.19 -8.80 12.71
CA PHE A 188 -8.31 -10.17 13.22
C PHE A 188 -8.20 -11.20 12.11
N VAL A 189 -8.89 -11.01 10.98
CA VAL A 189 -8.86 -11.95 9.84
C VAL A 189 -7.45 -12.06 9.27
N GLN A 190 -6.72 -10.95 9.16
CA GLN A 190 -5.35 -10.93 8.65
C GLN A 190 -4.32 -11.55 9.59
N ARG A 191 -4.56 -11.51 10.91
CA ARG A 191 -3.56 -11.94 11.91
C ARG A 191 -3.81 -13.33 12.49
N ALA A 192 -5.05 -13.82 12.46
CA ALA A 192 -5.39 -15.15 12.94
C ALA A 192 -4.62 -16.22 12.15
N PRO A 193 -4.07 -17.26 12.82
CA PRO A 193 -3.33 -18.32 12.15
C PRO A 193 -4.24 -19.35 11.46
N GLY A 194 -5.55 -19.32 11.74
CA GLY A 194 -6.51 -20.30 11.22
C GLY A 194 -7.97 -19.88 11.44
N ALA A 195 -8.88 -20.49 10.68
CA ALA A 195 -10.32 -20.28 10.78
C ALA A 195 -10.90 -20.67 12.15
N ASP A 196 -10.36 -21.72 12.78
CA ASP A 196 -10.77 -22.19 14.12
C ASP A 196 -10.46 -21.13 15.19
N VAL A 197 -9.28 -20.52 15.12
CA VAL A 197 -8.88 -19.43 16.01
C VAL A 197 -9.76 -18.23 15.78
N LEU A 198 -9.98 -17.86 14.51
CA LEU A 198 -10.85 -16.75 14.16
C LEU A 198 -12.27 -16.96 14.68
N SER A 199 -12.78 -18.20 14.63
CA SER A 199 -14.09 -18.58 15.18
C SER A 199 -14.15 -18.44 16.70
N ARG A 200 -13.10 -18.85 17.42
CA ARG A 200 -13.02 -18.66 18.88
C ARG A 200 -12.93 -17.21 19.29
N LEU A 201 -12.27 -16.36 18.50
CA LEU A 201 -12.08 -14.93 18.80
C LEU A 201 -13.30 -14.08 18.44
N LEU A 202 -13.90 -14.28 17.27
CA LEU A 202 -15.00 -13.44 16.77
C LEU A 202 -16.40 -14.03 17.07
N GLY A 203 -16.50 -15.32 17.37
CA GLY A 203 -17.78 -15.99 17.60
C GLY A 203 -18.76 -15.77 16.42
N ASN A 204 -20.02 -15.46 16.73
CA ASN A 204 -21.07 -15.18 15.74
C ASN A 204 -21.27 -13.68 15.45
N LEU A 205 -20.21 -12.87 15.56
CA LEU A 205 -20.24 -11.42 15.32
C LEU A 205 -20.91 -11.05 13.97
N VAL A 206 -20.60 -11.77 12.90
CA VAL A 206 -21.16 -11.49 11.55
C VAL A 206 -22.65 -11.74 11.43
N VAL A 207 -23.25 -12.50 12.36
CA VAL A 207 -24.71 -12.70 12.41
C VAL A 207 -25.38 -11.60 13.23
N LYS A 208 -24.69 -11.08 14.25
CA LYS A 208 -25.22 -10.07 15.18
C LYS A 208 -25.05 -8.63 14.68
N ASN A 209 -24.00 -8.36 13.90
CA ASN A 209 -23.65 -7.01 13.47
C ASN A 209 -23.62 -6.90 11.94
N LYS A 210 -24.52 -6.09 11.38
CA LYS A 210 -24.66 -5.87 9.92
C LYS A 210 -23.41 -5.29 9.28
N LYS A 211 -22.66 -4.44 9.99
CA LYS A 211 -21.42 -3.85 9.46
C LYS A 211 -20.33 -4.92 9.35
N ALA A 212 -20.16 -5.75 10.38
CA ALA A 212 -19.24 -6.89 10.34
C ALA A 212 -19.63 -7.88 9.23
N GLN A 213 -20.92 -8.17 9.10
CA GLN A 213 -21.47 -9.00 8.02
C GLN A 213 -21.05 -8.45 6.64
N PHE A 214 -21.38 -7.19 6.35
CA PHE A 214 -21.05 -6.56 5.07
C PHE A 214 -19.54 -6.56 4.78
N VAL A 215 -18.71 -6.29 5.79
CA VAL A 215 -17.25 -6.28 5.61
C VAL A 215 -16.75 -7.67 5.20
N VAL A 216 -17.22 -8.71 5.91
CA VAL A 216 -16.78 -10.10 5.70
C VAL A 216 -17.34 -10.68 4.40
N THR A 217 -18.63 -10.48 4.10
CA THR A 217 -19.29 -11.12 2.96
C THR A 217 -19.14 -10.34 1.65
N GLN A 218 -19.01 -9.01 1.69
CA GLN A 218 -18.95 -8.17 0.49
C GLN A 218 -17.58 -7.49 0.35
N LYS A 219 -17.20 -6.67 1.33
CA LYS A 219 -16.10 -5.72 1.15
C LYS A 219 -14.75 -6.41 0.95
N VAL A 220 -14.44 -7.41 1.77
CA VAL A 220 -13.18 -8.16 1.69
C VAL A 220 -13.12 -9.06 0.45
N LEU A 221 -14.26 -9.59 0.01
CA LEU A 221 -14.35 -10.59 -1.06
C LEU A 221 -14.50 -9.97 -2.46
N LEU A 222 -15.29 -8.92 -2.61
CA LEU A 222 -15.62 -8.33 -3.91
C LEU A 222 -14.93 -6.98 -4.16
N LEU A 223 -14.74 -6.17 -3.10
CA LEU A 223 -14.31 -4.76 -3.26
C LEU A 223 -12.80 -4.53 -3.04
N GLN A 224 -12.16 -5.25 -2.12
CA GLN A 224 -10.76 -4.97 -1.76
C GLN A 224 -9.71 -5.81 -2.51
N TYR A 225 -10.03 -7.05 -2.91
CA TYR A 225 -9.24 -8.05 -3.69
C TYR A 225 -7.69 -8.10 -3.51
N CYS A 226 -7.15 -7.52 -2.45
CA CYS A 226 -5.72 -7.35 -2.17
C CYS A 226 -5.20 -8.31 -1.08
N HIS A 227 -6.05 -9.21 -0.61
CA HIS A 227 -5.72 -10.11 0.49
C HIS A 227 -5.09 -11.42 -0.01
N THR A 228 -4.31 -12.08 0.85
CA THR A 228 -3.68 -13.35 0.48
C THR A 228 -4.68 -14.50 0.55
N THR A 229 -4.35 -15.62 -0.11
CA THR A 229 -5.18 -16.85 -0.06
C THR A 229 -5.37 -17.37 1.37
N ALA A 230 -4.38 -17.20 2.24
CA ALA A 230 -4.49 -17.58 3.66
C ALA A 230 -5.58 -16.76 4.39
N VAL A 231 -5.69 -15.46 4.09
CA VAL A 231 -6.74 -14.59 4.65
C VAL A 231 -8.11 -15.04 4.16
N LEU A 232 -8.25 -15.38 2.86
CA LEU A 232 -9.48 -15.94 2.30
C LEU A 232 -9.87 -17.27 2.96
N GLN A 233 -8.92 -18.18 3.16
CA GLN A 233 -9.13 -19.46 3.84
C GLN A 233 -9.58 -19.27 5.28
N ASN A 234 -8.97 -18.34 6.01
CA ASN A 234 -9.38 -18.00 7.38
C ASN A 234 -10.80 -17.46 7.42
N LEU A 235 -11.14 -16.53 6.53
CA LEU A 235 -12.44 -15.86 6.49
C LEU A 235 -13.57 -16.81 6.08
N LEU A 236 -13.40 -17.52 4.96
CA LEU A 236 -14.42 -18.44 4.44
C LEU A 236 -14.52 -19.70 5.31
N GLY A 237 -13.39 -20.18 5.83
CA GLY A 237 -13.38 -21.21 6.86
C GLY A 237 -14.13 -20.77 8.11
N TYR A 238 -13.95 -19.53 8.58
CA TYR A 238 -14.71 -18.97 9.70
C TYR A 238 -16.22 -19.06 9.44
N LEU A 239 -16.72 -18.65 8.27
CA LEU A 239 -18.15 -18.77 7.94
C LEU A 239 -18.65 -20.23 7.92
N SER A 240 -17.77 -21.19 7.62
CA SER A 240 -18.13 -22.61 7.53
C SER A 240 -18.28 -23.31 8.89
N LEU A 241 -17.65 -22.81 9.97
CA LEU A 241 -17.45 -23.59 11.19
C LEU A 241 -18.68 -23.68 12.13
N ASP A 242 -19.64 -22.75 12.06
CA ASP A 242 -20.85 -22.73 12.90
C ASP A 242 -22.10 -22.66 12.03
N SER A 243 -23.13 -23.44 12.38
CA SER A 243 -24.36 -23.58 11.62
C SER A 243 -25.07 -22.26 11.34
N LEU A 244 -25.02 -21.29 12.26
CA LEU A 244 -25.66 -19.97 12.09
C LEU A 244 -24.97 -19.13 11.01
N ARG A 245 -23.68 -19.38 10.75
CA ARG A 245 -22.89 -18.66 9.74
C ARG A 245 -22.87 -19.36 8.38
N ARG A 246 -23.21 -20.65 8.31
CA ARG A 246 -23.17 -21.41 7.04
C ARG A 246 -24.12 -20.87 5.98
N ALA A 247 -25.28 -20.34 6.36
CA ALA A 247 -26.17 -19.65 5.43
C ALA A 247 -25.48 -18.44 4.75
N LEU A 248 -24.59 -17.73 5.46
CA LEU A 248 -23.81 -16.64 4.88
C LEU A 248 -22.75 -17.15 3.90
N LEU A 249 -22.15 -18.32 4.16
CA LEU A 249 -21.19 -18.93 3.23
C LEU A 249 -21.85 -19.26 1.88
N ILE A 250 -23.05 -19.83 1.91
CA ILE A 250 -23.82 -20.16 0.70
C ILE A 250 -24.18 -18.88 -0.07
N LYS A 251 -24.67 -17.87 0.65
CA LYS A 251 -24.97 -16.56 0.06
C LYS A 251 -23.74 -15.92 -0.60
N VAL A 252 -22.60 -15.96 0.08
CA VAL A 252 -21.32 -15.47 -0.45
C VAL A 252 -20.92 -16.23 -1.71
N LEU A 253 -21.08 -17.55 -1.74
CA LEU A 253 -20.77 -18.35 -2.92
C LEU A 253 -21.65 -17.96 -4.11
N GLN A 254 -22.96 -17.76 -3.89
CA GLN A 254 -23.89 -17.31 -4.94
C GLN A 254 -23.48 -15.94 -5.50
N GLU A 255 -23.21 -14.95 -4.64
CA GLU A 255 -22.79 -13.61 -5.06
C GLU A 255 -21.43 -13.60 -5.79
N LEU A 256 -20.49 -14.46 -5.34
CA LEU A 256 -19.21 -14.65 -6.02
C LEU A 256 -19.40 -15.25 -7.41
N LEU A 257 -20.27 -16.27 -7.56
CA LEU A 257 -20.57 -16.91 -8.83
C LEU A 257 -21.32 -15.99 -9.78
N GLU A 258 -22.23 -15.16 -9.29
CA GLU A 258 -22.92 -14.13 -10.08
C GLU A 258 -21.92 -13.10 -10.62
N THR A 259 -21.02 -12.60 -9.75
CA THR A 259 -19.99 -11.64 -10.16
C THR A 259 -18.98 -12.27 -11.13
N TRP A 260 -18.58 -13.51 -10.88
CA TRP A 260 -17.66 -14.28 -11.71
C TRP A 260 -18.26 -14.60 -13.09
N GLY A 261 -19.54 -14.97 -13.14
CA GLY A 261 -20.22 -15.34 -14.37
C GLY A 261 -20.70 -14.15 -15.22
N SER A 262 -20.67 -12.94 -14.67
CA SER A 262 -21.11 -11.74 -15.38
C SER A 262 -20.20 -11.38 -16.56
N SER A 263 -20.77 -11.32 -17.77
CA SER A 263 -20.03 -10.94 -18.99
C SER A 263 -19.34 -9.58 -18.87
N SER A 264 -19.95 -8.61 -18.18
CA SER A 264 -19.35 -7.29 -17.97
C SER A 264 -18.16 -7.37 -17.01
N ALA A 265 -18.27 -8.13 -15.91
CA ALA A 265 -17.18 -8.33 -14.96
C ALA A 265 -16.00 -9.05 -15.62
N VAL A 266 -16.24 -10.12 -16.38
CA VAL A 266 -15.19 -10.85 -17.11
C VAL A 266 -14.47 -9.94 -18.10
N LYS A 267 -15.21 -9.06 -18.80
CA LYS A 267 -14.64 -8.16 -19.80
C LYS A 267 -13.86 -7.00 -19.18
N HIS A 268 -14.33 -6.42 -18.07
CA HIS A 268 -13.82 -5.13 -17.58
C HIS A 268 -12.95 -5.22 -16.32
N SER A 269 -13.11 -6.28 -15.50
CA SER A 269 -12.32 -6.45 -14.28
C SER A 269 -10.85 -6.81 -14.57
N PRO A 270 -9.90 -6.45 -13.68
CA PRO A 270 -8.52 -6.94 -13.76
C PRO A 270 -8.41 -8.46 -13.65
N PRO A 271 -7.45 -9.10 -14.36
CA PRO A 271 -7.18 -10.53 -14.20
C PRO A 271 -6.88 -10.92 -12.76
N GLU A 272 -6.26 -10.05 -11.98
CA GLU A 272 -5.94 -10.27 -10.56
C GLU A 272 -7.22 -10.36 -9.72
N GLN A 273 -8.21 -9.51 -10.01
CA GLN A 273 -9.52 -9.55 -9.34
C GLN A 273 -10.29 -10.80 -9.74
N GLN A 274 -10.25 -11.19 -11.02
CA GLN A 274 -10.86 -12.43 -11.50
C GLN A 274 -10.25 -13.65 -10.81
N GLN A 275 -8.92 -13.70 -10.71
CA GLN A 275 -8.20 -14.74 -9.99
C GLN A 275 -8.56 -14.76 -8.51
N TYR A 276 -8.71 -13.59 -7.87
CA TYR A 276 -9.08 -13.48 -6.46
C TYR A 276 -10.49 -14.04 -6.20
N ILE A 277 -11.47 -13.70 -7.04
CA ILE A 277 -12.83 -14.22 -6.97
C ILE A 277 -12.85 -15.73 -7.21
N SER A 278 -12.14 -16.22 -8.23
CA SER A 278 -12.01 -17.67 -8.48
C SER A 278 -11.41 -18.41 -7.28
N LYS A 279 -10.36 -17.88 -6.63
CA LYS A 279 -9.81 -18.47 -5.39
C LYS A 279 -10.85 -18.52 -4.27
N ALA A 280 -11.63 -17.46 -4.07
CA ALA A 280 -12.69 -17.42 -3.07
C ALA A 280 -13.78 -18.46 -3.33
N ILE A 281 -14.22 -18.61 -4.60
CA ILE A 281 -15.20 -19.64 -5.01
C ILE A 281 -14.68 -21.04 -4.68
N LEU A 282 -13.44 -21.36 -5.07
CA LEU A 282 -12.83 -22.67 -4.83
C LEU A 282 -12.73 -22.99 -3.33
N ILE A 283 -12.40 -22.00 -2.50
CA ILE A 283 -12.38 -22.15 -1.05
C ILE A 283 -13.79 -22.38 -0.50
N CYS A 284 -14.80 -21.62 -0.95
CA CYS A 284 -16.21 -21.85 -0.57
C CYS A 284 -16.65 -23.28 -0.89
N LEU A 285 -16.39 -23.75 -2.12
CA LEU A 285 -16.72 -25.11 -2.57
C LEU A 285 -16.06 -26.19 -1.71
N SER A 286 -14.85 -25.94 -1.21
CA SER A 286 -14.14 -26.88 -0.33
C SER A 286 -14.80 -27.03 1.05
N HIS A 287 -15.62 -26.05 1.46
CA HIS A 287 -16.30 -26.02 2.75
C HIS A 287 -17.77 -26.46 2.72
N LEU A 288 -18.34 -26.65 1.52
CA LEU A 288 -19.72 -27.13 1.36
C LEU A 288 -19.84 -28.59 1.82
N LYS A 289 -20.97 -28.90 2.46
CA LYS A 289 -21.35 -30.26 2.85
C LYS A 289 -22.36 -30.82 1.83
N GLU A 290 -22.47 -32.14 1.74
CA GLU A 290 -23.39 -32.86 0.85
C GLU A 290 -24.84 -32.32 0.86
N PRO A 291 -25.52 -32.08 2.01
CA PRO A 291 -26.89 -31.56 2.01
C PRO A 291 -27.00 -30.15 1.44
N GLU A 292 -25.96 -29.33 1.56
CA GLU A 292 -25.96 -27.96 1.03
C GLU A 292 -25.72 -27.98 -0.48
N ILE A 293 -24.83 -28.86 -0.95
CA ILE A 293 -24.59 -29.07 -2.38
C ILE A 293 -25.88 -29.48 -3.07
N GLU A 294 -26.65 -30.40 -2.49
CA GLU A 294 -27.93 -30.82 -3.06
C GLU A 294 -28.96 -29.69 -3.05
N SER A 295 -28.99 -28.88 -1.99
CA SER A 295 -29.90 -27.73 -1.89
C SER A 295 -29.63 -26.63 -2.91
N CYS A 296 -28.38 -26.38 -3.31
CA CYS A 296 -28.03 -25.33 -4.28
C CYS A 296 -27.58 -25.88 -5.64
N ARG A 297 -27.79 -27.17 -5.90
CA ARG A 297 -27.30 -27.88 -7.09
C ARG A 297 -27.68 -27.21 -8.41
N GLN A 298 -28.96 -26.90 -8.60
CA GLN A 298 -29.46 -26.30 -9.84
C GLN A 298 -28.89 -24.89 -10.07
N GLU A 299 -28.79 -24.09 -9.00
CA GLU A 299 -28.23 -22.74 -9.06
C GLU A 299 -26.74 -22.79 -9.40
N LEU A 300 -25.96 -23.66 -8.74
CA LEU A 300 -24.54 -23.83 -9.04
C LEU A 300 -24.30 -24.28 -10.48
N LEU A 301 -25.11 -25.22 -11.01
CA LEU A 301 -25.03 -25.63 -12.41
C LEU A 301 -25.34 -24.47 -13.36
N THR A 302 -26.38 -23.69 -13.08
CA THR A 302 -26.79 -22.55 -13.91
C THR A 302 -25.68 -21.50 -13.95
N SER A 303 -25.21 -21.04 -12.77
CA SER A 303 -24.15 -20.04 -12.69
C SER A 303 -22.81 -20.53 -13.27
N MET A 304 -22.50 -21.83 -13.11
CA MET A 304 -21.33 -22.44 -13.74
C MET A 304 -21.44 -22.37 -15.26
N MET A 305 -22.54 -22.82 -15.87
CA MET A 305 -22.68 -22.85 -17.32
C MET A 305 -22.60 -21.45 -17.95
N GLU A 306 -23.27 -20.47 -17.33
CA GLU A 306 -23.23 -19.07 -17.78
C GLU A 306 -21.83 -18.46 -17.64
N GLY A 307 -21.17 -18.69 -16.50
CA GLY A 307 -19.85 -18.11 -16.25
C GLY A 307 -18.75 -18.76 -17.07
N VAL A 308 -18.77 -20.07 -17.26
CA VAL A 308 -17.79 -20.78 -18.09
C VAL A 308 -17.87 -20.31 -19.53
N LYS A 309 -19.08 -20.12 -20.07
CA LYS A 309 -19.27 -19.53 -21.41
C LYS A 309 -18.59 -18.16 -21.50
N CYS A 310 -18.89 -17.25 -20.56
CA CYS A 310 -18.29 -15.92 -20.55
C CYS A 310 -16.75 -15.94 -20.42
N HIS A 311 -16.21 -16.85 -19.62
CA HIS A 311 -14.76 -17.00 -19.44
C HIS A 311 -14.07 -17.60 -20.67
N LEU A 312 -14.66 -18.60 -21.32
CA LEU A 312 -14.13 -19.23 -22.53
C LEU A 312 -14.18 -18.29 -23.75
N ASP A 313 -15.19 -17.40 -23.81
CA ASP A 313 -15.30 -16.34 -24.82
C ASP A 313 -14.22 -15.25 -24.68
N SER A 314 -13.44 -15.25 -23.59
CA SER A 314 -12.35 -14.29 -23.37
C SER A 314 -11.17 -14.55 -24.32
N ASN A 315 -10.60 -13.49 -24.87
CA ASN A 315 -9.37 -13.55 -25.66
C ASN A 315 -8.12 -13.84 -24.79
N LEU A 316 -8.19 -13.62 -23.48
CA LEU A 316 -7.07 -13.83 -22.55
C LEU A 316 -6.98 -15.30 -22.10
N PRO A 317 -5.88 -16.03 -22.39
CA PRO A 317 -5.75 -17.44 -22.01
C PRO A 317 -5.87 -17.69 -20.50
N GLN A 318 -5.35 -16.76 -19.70
CA GLN A 318 -5.46 -16.83 -18.24
C GLN A 318 -6.91 -16.81 -17.73
N ILE A 319 -7.79 -16.03 -18.37
CA ILE A 319 -9.20 -15.93 -17.99
C ILE A 319 -9.97 -17.17 -18.41
N ARG A 320 -9.69 -17.72 -19.61
CA ARG A 320 -10.25 -18.99 -20.07
C ARG A 320 -9.89 -20.13 -19.12
N ARG A 321 -8.62 -20.19 -18.67
CA ARG A 321 -8.15 -21.19 -17.71
C ARG A 321 -8.83 -21.10 -16.35
N LEU A 322 -9.01 -19.88 -15.81
CA LEU A 322 -9.80 -19.71 -14.58
C LEU A 322 -11.24 -20.20 -14.76
N GLY A 323 -11.82 -19.95 -15.93
CA GLY A 323 -13.10 -20.51 -16.38
C GLY A 323 -13.15 -22.03 -16.22
N MET A 324 -12.22 -22.71 -16.88
CA MET A 324 -12.11 -24.17 -16.89
C MET A 324 -11.91 -24.74 -15.47
N ILE A 325 -10.98 -24.20 -14.68
CA ILE A 325 -10.67 -24.70 -13.33
C ILE A 325 -11.89 -24.63 -12.40
N VAL A 326 -12.58 -23.48 -12.39
CA VAL A 326 -13.78 -23.31 -11.57
C VAL A 326 -14.90 -24.24 -12.07
N ALA A 327 -15.07 -24.40 -13.38
CA ALA A 327 -16.02 -25.34 -13.98
C ALA A 327 -15.82 -26.79 -13.52
N GLU A 328 -14.59 -27.29 -13.67
CA GLU A 328 -14.23 -28.66 -13.28
C GLU A 328 -14.44 -28.87 -11.78
N SER A 329 -14.06 -27.87 -10.98
CA SER A 329 -14.21 -27.91 -9.52
C SER A 329 -15.68 -27.95 -9.10
N ILE A 330 -16.55 -27.15 -9.73
CA ILE A 330 -17.99 -27.19 -9.46
C ILE A 330 -18.59 -28.51 -9.95
N SER A 331 -18.27 -28.92 -11.18
CA SER A 331 -18.78 -30.16 -11.78
C SER A 331 -18.41 -31.40 -10.96
N SER A 332 -17.16 -31.49 -10.48
CA SER A 332 -16.69 -32.59 -9.62
C SER A 332 -17.37 -32.61 -8.25
N LYS A 333 -17.74 -31.43 -7.72
CA LYS A 333 -18.46 -31.33 -6.44
C LYS A 333 -19.93 -31.68 -6.55
N ILE A 334 -20.56 -31.40 -7.70
CA ILE A 334 -21.99 -31.67 -7.94
C ILE A 334 -22.26 -33.11 -8.41
N ASN A 335 -21.36 -33.67 -9.23
CA ASN A 335 -21.51 -34.99 -9.81
C ASN A 335 -20.44 -35.94 -9.25
N THR A 336 -20.75 -36.62 -8.13
CA THR A 336 -19.87 -37.65 -7.54
C THR A 336 -19.82 -38.94 -8.37
N ASP A 337 -20.92 -39.27 -9.06
CA ASP A 337 -21.11 -40.55 -9.77
C ASP A 337 -21.47 -40.39 -11.27
N GLY A 338 -21.47 -39.15 -11.79
CA GLY A 338 -21.85 -38.81 -13.17
C GLY A 338 -20.70 -38.29 -14.03
N PRO A 339 -20.93 -37.99 -15.34
CA PRO A 339 -19.91 -37.37 -16.17
C PRO A 339 -19.53 -35.99 -15.62
N VAL A 340 -18.25 -35.83 -15.31
CA VAL A 340 -17.64 -34.58 -14.85
C VAL A 340 -17.05 -33.85 -16.06
N LEU A 341 -17.17 -32.52 -16.11
CA LEU A 341 -16.47 -31.70 -17.09
C LEU A 341 -14.96 -31.93 -16.95
N LYS A 342 -14.30 -32.30 -18.04
CA LYS A 342 -12.85 -32.51 -18.10
C LYS A 342 -12.28 -31.68 -19.25
N PHE A 343 -11.53 -30.66 -18.89
CA PHE A 343 -10.73 -29.81 -19.75
C PHE A 343 -9.23 -30.17 -19.70
N GLN A 344 -8.86 -31.30 -19.05
CA GLN A 344 -7.49 -31.80 -18.93
C GLN A 344 -6.52 -30.82 -18.24
N VAL A 345 -7.02 -29.97 -17.34
CA VAL A 345 -6.16 -29.06 -16.58
C VAL A 345 -5.58 -29.81 -15.38
N LYS A 346 -4.24 -30.02 -15.33
CA LYS A 346 -3.56 -30.59 -14.15
C LYS A 346 -3.61 -29.61 -12.96
N VAL A 347 -4.70 -29.64 -12.20
CA VAL A 347 -4.82 -28.91 -10.93
C VAL A 347 -4.33 -29.79 -9.79
N ILE A 348 -3.09 -29.57 -9.32
CA ILE A 348 -2.65 -30.14 -8.03
C ILE A 348 -3.27 -29.29 -6.91
N MET A 349 -4.52 -29.56 -6.57
CA MET A 349 -5.14 -29.09 -5.33
C MET A 349 -4.61 -29.95 -4.17
N LYS A 350 -3.42 -29.64 -3.65
CA LYS A 350 -2.98 -30.20 -2.37
C LYS A 350 -3.77 -29.52 -1.23
N PHE A 351 -4.99 -29.98 -1.00
CA PHE A 351 -5.69 -29.72 0.25
C PHE A 351 -5.03 -30.54 1.36
N VAL A 352 -4.11 -29.95 2.11
CA VAL A 352 -3.75 -30.52 3.42
C VAL A 352 -4.89 -30.21 4.37
N TRP A 353 -5.81 -31.17 4.48
CA TRP A 353 -6.85 -31.20 5.49
C TRP A 353 -6.22 -31.57 6.83
N CYS A 354 -5.86 -30.58 7.64
CA CYS A 354 -5.54 -30.84 9.06
C CYS A 354 -6.85 -30.94 9.86
N ALA A 355 -7.61 -32.03 9.69
CA ALA A 355 -8.45 -32.50 10.79
C ALA A 355 -7.59 -33.36 11.69
N GLY A 356 -7.46 -32.94 12.95
CA GLY A 356 -7.01 -33.81 14.00
C GLY A 356 -7.96 -35.00 14.11
N LEU A 357 -7.43 -36.21 13.92
CA LEU A 357 -7.93 -37.40 14.57
C LEU A 357 -6.81 -37.99 15.42
N ARG A 358 -7.00 -37.79 16.72
CA ARG A 358 -6.41 -38.55 17.81
C ARG A 358 -6.88 -40.00 17.64
N GLY A 359 -5.94 -40.94 17.56
CA GLY A 359 -6.24 -42.37 17.51
C GLY A 359 -5.00 -43.20 17.77
N ASN A 360 -4.82 -43.62 19.03
CA ASN A 360 -3.85 -44.62 19.45
C ASN A 360 -3.90 -45.85 18.52
N LYS A 361 -2.77 -46.19 17.88
CA LYS A 361 -2.37 -47.58 17.71
C LYS A 361 -0.87 -47.74 17.95
N SER A 362 -0.60 -48.68 18.82
CA SER A 362 0.65 -49.16 19.40
C SER A 362 1.63 -49.75 18.39
N PHE A 363 2.93 -49.56 18.69
CA PHE A 363 4.06 -50.49 18.56
C PHE A 363 4.08 -51.47 17.37
N LYS A 364 5.18 -51.40 16.59
CA LYS A 364 6.26 -52.39 16.69
C LYS A 364 7.60 -51.78 16.31
N SER A 365 8.55 -52.04 17.21
CA SER A 365 9.99 -51.85 17.17
C SER A 365 10.65 -52.77 16.15
N ASP A 366 11.74 -52.30 15.52
CA ASP A 366 12.99 -53.07 15.37
C ASP A 366 14.16 -52.08 15.23
N ASP A 367 15.27 -52.43 15.88
CA ASP A 367 16.40 -51.62 16.41
C ASP A 367 17.62 -51.65 15.44
N PRO A 368 18.88 -51.33 15.85
CA PRO A 368 19.51 -50.08 16.27
C PRO A 368 20.68 -49.62 15.35
N GLY A 369 21.14 -48.36 15.48
CA GLY A 369 22.36 -47.89 14.78
C GLY A 369 22.88 -46.49 15.14
N HIS A 370 23.33 -46.34 16.39
CA HIS A 370 24.36 -45.44 16.97
C HIS A 370 24.89 -44.14 16.30
N TYR A 371 24.97 -43.10 17.17
CA TYR A 371 25.93 -41.95 17.26
C TYR A 371 25.85 -40.85 16.18
N THR A 372 25.97 -39.54 16.44
CA THR A 372 26.33 -38.70 17.61
C THR A 372 25.78 -37.28 17.33
N GLY A 373 25.50 -36.52 18.39
CA GLY A 373 24.81 -35.23 18.31
C GLY A 373 25.61 -34.06 17.76
N GLU A 374 24.91 -33.19 17.02
CA GLU A 374 25.10 -31.75 17.00
C GLU A 374 23.72 -31.08 17.06
N ARG A 375 23.44 -30.34 18.16
CA ARG A 375 22.27 -29.47 18.27
C ARG A 375 22.45 -28.27 17.34
N LYS A 376 21.85 -28.31 16.15
CA LYS A 376 21.52 -27.11 15.39
C LYS A 376 20.05 -26.77 15.64
N ASN A 377 19.82 -25.61 16.23
CA ASN A 377 18.52 -24.96 16.35
C ASN A 377 17.92 -24.77 14.95
N ILE A 378 16.98 -25.62 14.56
CA ILE A 378 16.11 -25.38 13.41
C ILE A 378 14.87 -24.66 13.94
N TYR A 379 14.84 -23.34 13.78
CA TYR A 379 13.60 -22.59 13.70
C TYR A 379 12.78 -23.17 12.54
N SER A 380 11.68 -23.87 12.84
CA SER A 380 10.75 -24.33 11.82
C SER A 380 10.01 -23.14 11.19
N PRO A 381 10.13 -22.88 9.87
CA PRO A 381 9.31 -21.88 9.21
C PRO A 381 7.90 -22.42 9.01
N TRP A 382 6.93 -21.63 9.49
CA TRP A 382 5.52 -21.60 9.12
C TRP A 382 5.20 -22.30 7.79
N THR A 383 4.41 -23.37 7.85
CA THR A 383 3.84 -24.02 6.67
C THR A 383 2.80 -23.10 6.03
N ASN A 384 3.26 -22.23 5.12
CA ASN A 384 2.40 -21.50 4.21
C ASN A 384 1.77 -22.51 3.22
N SER A 385 0.46 -22.69 3.31
CA SER A 385 -0.31 -23.35 2.26
C SER A 385 -0.46 -22.37 1.10
N CYS A 386 0.44 -22.46 0.11
CA CYS A 386 0.36 -21.68 -1.11
C CYS A 386 -0.39 -22.49 -2.18
N LEU A 387 -1.48 -21.91 -2.70
CA LEU A 387 -2.15 -22.42 -3.90
C LEU A 387 -1.32 -21.98 -5.11
N TYR A 388 -0.32 -22.79 -5.46
CA TYR A 388 0.47 -22.60 -6.69
C TYR A 388 -0.29 -23.22 -7.85
N PHE A 389 -0.66 -22.40 -8.84
CA PHE A 389 -1.08 -22.88 -10.15
C PHE A 389 0.20 -23.23 -10.93
N PHE A 390 0.55 -24.52 -10.99
CA PHE A 390 1.54 -24.99 -11.94
C PHE A 390 0.87 -25.22 -13.29
N TYR A 391 1.42 -24.62 -14.34
CA TYR A 391 1.10 -24.95 -15.73
C TYR A 391 1.89 -26.21 -16.08
N SER A 392 1.21 -27.33 -16.28
CA SER A 392 1.82 -28.54 -16.80
C SER A 392 0.87 -29.10 -17.85
N ASP A 393 1.14 -28.75 -19.10
CA ASP A 393 0.37 -29.18 -20.28
C ASP A 393 0.95 -30.47 -20.91
N ASP A 394 1.86 -31.17 -20.23
CA ASP A 394 2.45 -32.40 -20.74
C ASP A 394 2.05 -33.63 -19.90
N ASP A 395 1.37 -34.58 -20.55
CA ASP A 395 1.21 -35.97 -20.12
C ASP A 395 2.38 -36.86 -20.54
N LEU A 396 3.51 -36.26 -20.93
CA LEU A 396 4.75 -36.94 -21.25
C LEU A 396 5.68 -36.93 -20.03
N ILE A 397 6.18 -38.10 -19.64
CA ILE A 397 7.31 -38.21 -18.72
C ILE A 397 8.47 -37.47 -19.39
N PRO A 398 9.11 -36.47 -18.75
CA PRO A 398 10.26 -35.80 -19.33
C PRO A 398 11.31 -36.86 -19.67
N TYR A 399 11.69 -36.91 -20.94
CA TYR A 399 12.91 -37.64 -21.33
C TYR A 399 14.06 -37.07 -20.49
N ASP A 400 15.01 -37.92 -20.10
CA ASP A 400 16.19 -37.46 -19.37
C ASP A 400 17.03 -36.54 -20.28
N MET A 401 16.84 -35.24 -20.11
CA MET A 401 17.53 -34.16 -20.83
C MET A 401 18.76 -33.65 -20.07
N SER A 402 19.30 -34.43 -19.14
CA SER A 402 20.55 -34.05 -18.44
C SER A 402 21.75 -33.90 -19.38
N GLU A 403 21.68 -34.46 -20.59
CA GLU A 403 22.67 -34.28 -21.66
C GLU A 403 22.32 -33.18 -22.69
N ASP A 404 21.13 -32.59 -22.61
CA ASP A 404 20.73 -31.52 -23.54
C ASP A 404 21.31 -30.16 -23.11
N LYS A 405 21.95 -29.50 -24.07
CA LYS A 405 22.44 -28.12 -23.89
C LYS A 405 21.29 -27.15 -24.13
N GLU A 406 20.97 -26.31 -23.14
CA GLU A 406 20.09 -25.16 -23.32
C GLU A 406 20.51 -24.37 -24.57
N LEU A 407 19.64 -24.36 -25.58
CA LEU A 407 19.80 -23.49 -26.73
C LEU A 407 19.62 -22.06 -26.22
N LYS A 408 20.74 -21.33 -26.04
CA LYS A 408 20.70 -19.89 -25.78
C LYS A 408 20.04 -19.21 -26.98
N ILE A 409 18.73 -18.96 -26.87
CA ILE A 409 17.99 -18.22 -27.88
C ILE A 409 18.61 -16.83 -27.95
N LYS A 410 19.19 -16.52 -29.11
CA LYS A 410 19.84 -15.24 -29.34
C LYS A 410 18.76 -14.16 -29.39
N ALA A 411 18.79 -13.26 -28.41
CA ALA A 411 17.92 -12.09 -28.43
C ALA A 411 18.22 -11.21 -29.66
N PRO A 412 17.21 -10.50 -30.20
CA PRO A 412 17.42 -9.63 -31.35
C PRO A 412 18.43 -8.53 -31.05
N VAL A 413 19.28 -8.22 -32.03
CA VAL A 413 20.33 -7.18 -31.92
C VAL A 413 19.86 -5.85 -32.51
N TYR A 414 18.84 -5.85 -33.37
CA TYR A 414 18.30 -4.65 -34.01
C TYR A 414 16.88 -4.34 -33.52
N ILE A 415 16.57 -3.04 -33.41
CA ILE A 415 15.27 -2.56 -32.93
C ILE A 415 14.16 -2.89 -33.93
N ARG A 416 14.47 -2.93 -35.24
CA ARG A 416 13.52 -3.31 -36.29
C ARG A 416 13.08 -4.76 -36.16
N ASP A 417 14.03 -5.66 -35.88
CA ASP A 417 13.74 -7.07 -35.60
C ASP A 417 12.84 -7.20 -34.36
N CYS A 418 13.05 -6.37 -33.32
CA CYS A 418 12.16 -6.34 -32.17
C CYS A 418 10.72 -5.95 -32.56
N ILE A 419 10.54 -4.98 -33.45
CA ILE A 419 9.21 -4.55 -33.93
C ILE A 419 8.51 -5.70 -34.67
N GLU A 420 9.22 -6.40 -35.55
CA GLU A 420 8.70 -7.56 -36.28
C GLU A 420 8.30 -8.69 -35.33
N VAL A 421 9.16 -9.00 -34.36
CA VAL A 421 8.89 -10.05 -33.35
C VAL A 421 7.70 -9.69 -32.48
N LEU A 422 7.60 -8.44 -32.01
CA LEU A 422 6.51 -7.98 -31.15
C LEU A 422 5.15 -7.97 -31.87
N THR A 423 5.15 -7.73 -33.18
CA THR A 423 3.92 -7.57 -33.98
C THR A 423 3.46 -8.89 -34.62
N GLY A 424 4.37 -9.78 -35.03
CA GLY A 424 4.06 -10.93 -35.89
C GLY A 424 4.65 -12.29 -35.51
N SER A 425 5.46 -12.40 -34.45
CA SER A 425 6.05 -13.70 -34.07
C SER A 425 5.04 -14.63 -33.38
N GLU A 426 4.95 -15.87 -33.87
CA GLU A 426 4.33 -17.03 -33.19
C GLU A 426 5.30 -17.71 -32.20
N ASP A 427 6.60 -17.48 -32.36
CA ASP A 427 7.66 -17.99 -31.48
C ASP A 427 7.66 -17.22 -30.16
N VAL A 428 7.18 -17.92 -29.11
CA VAL A 428 6.97 -17.42 -27.75
C VAL A 428 8.30 -17.06 -27.06
N ASP A 429 9.31 -17.92 -27.21
CA ASP A 429 10.57 -17.76 -26.50
C ASP A 429 11.38 -16.58 -27.05
N LYS A 430 11.32 -16.37 -28.38
CA LYS A 430 11.88 -15.17 -29.01
C LYS A 430 11.15 -13.90 -28.59
N TRP A 431 9.83 -13.96 -28.44
CA TRP A 431 9.04 -12.81 -27.97
C TRP A 431 9.39 -12.43 -26.53
N GLU A 432 9.50 -13.41 -25.63
CA GLU A 432 9.91 -13.19 -24.24
C GLU A 432 11.33 -12.63 -24.13
N ALA A 433 12.28 -13.21 -24.87
CA ALA A 433 13.65 -12.69 -24.93
C ALA A 433 13.68 -11.23 -25.39
N THR A 434 12.86 -10.89 -26.40
CA THR A 434 12.75 -9.53 -26.95
C THR A 434 12.25 -8.54 -25.90
N VAL A 435 11.16 -8.85 -25.19
CA VAL A 435 10.60 -7.95 -24.15
C VAL A 435 11.61 -7.70 -23.03
N LYS A 436 12.35 -8.73 -22.60
CA LYS A 436 13.39 -8.60 -21.56
C LYS A 436 14.58 -7.76 -22.00
N THR A 437 14.98 -7.82 -23.27
CA THR A 437 16.15 -7.08 -23.78
C THR A 437 15.85 -5.69 -24.33
N LEU A 438 14.59 -5.40 -24.66
CA LEU A 438 14.18 -4.19 -25.39
C LEU A 438 14.62 -2.90 -24.69
N GLU A 439 14.43 -2.79 -23.38
CA GLU A 439 14.86 -1.64 -22.58
C GLU A 439 16.37 -1.37 -22.73
N SER A 440 17.19 -2.42 -22.64
CA SER A 440 18.64 -2.28 -22.79
C SER A 440 19.03 -1.92 -24.22
N LEU A 441 18.31 -2.43 -25.22
CA LEU A 441 18.65 -2.22 -26.62
C LEU A 441 18.35 -0.77 -27.05
N VAL A 442 17.19 -0.25 -26.65
CA VAL A 442 16.77 1.13 -26.87
C VAL A 442 17.79 2.12 -26.32
N ARG A 443 18.29 1.89 -25.09
CA ARG A 443 19.28 2.76 -24.46
C ARG A 443 20.68 2.65 -25.07
N LYS A 444 21.06 1.49 -25.61
CA LYS A 444 22.38 1.28 -26.25
C LYS A 444 22.47 1.90 -27.63
N ASN A 445 21.35 1.94 -28.38
CA ASN A 445 21.31 2.36 -29.77
C ASN A 445 20.36 3.55 -29.99
N PRO A 446 20.64 4.75 -29.43
CA PRO A 446 19.70 5.87 -29.48
C PRO A 446 19.43 6.39 -30.90
N ALA A 447 20.41 6.32 -31.81
CA ALA A 447 20.24 6.74 -33.21
C ALA A 447 19.22 5.87 -33.96
N ALA A 448 19.36 4.54 -33.85
CA ALA A 448 18.42 3.60 -34.46
C ALA A 448 17.02 3.67 -33.82
N THR A 449 16.95 3.93 -32.51
CA THR A 449 15.66 4.12 -31.82
C THR A 449 14.89 5.30 -32.41
N ARG A 450 15.55 6.43 -32.71
CA ARG A 450 14.89 7.64 -33.24
C ARG A 450 14.20 7.43 -34.58
N GLU A 451 14.71 6.52 -35.41
CA GLU A 451 14.10 6.21 -36.72
C GLU A 451 12.73 5.51 -36.60
N VAL A 452 12.51 4.77 -35.51
CA VAL A 452 11.31 3.94 -35.30
C VAL A 452 10.59 4.24 -33.98
N SER A 453 10.92 5.36 -33.33
CA SER A 453 10.50 5.71 -31.97
C SER A 453 8.97 5.78 -31.82
N VAL A 454 8.29 6.42 -32.77
CA VAL A 454 6.83 6.58 -32.78
C VAL A 454 6.12 5.25 -33.01
N GLU A 455 6.63 4.42 -33.92
CA GLU A 455 6.07 3.09 -34.21
C GLU A 455 6.22 2.16 -33.00
N LEU A 456 7.42 2.10 -32.44
CA LEU A 456 7.71 1.30 -31.26
C LEU A 456 6.88 1.74 -30.05
N ALA A 457 6.71 3.06 -29.84
CA ALA A 457 5.85 3.59 -28.78
C ALA A 457 4.39 3.16 -28.95
N LYS A 458 3.86 3.16 -30.19
CA LYS A 458 2.50 2.69 -30.51
C LYS A 458 2.34 1.19 -30.27
N ILE A 459 3.33 0.38 -30.66
CA ILE A 459 3.33 -1.07 -30.42
C ILE A 459 3.33 -1.33 -28.92
N LEU A 460 4.25 -0.72 -28.17
CA LEU A 460 4.31 -0.86 -26.71
C LEU A 460 3.04 -0.34 -26.02
N LEU A 461 2.32 0.63 -26.60
CA LEU A 461 1.05 1.11 -26.06
C LEU A 461 -0.07 0.07 -26.17
N HIS A 462 -0.03 -0.82 -27.15
CA HIS A 462 -1.04 -1.85 -27.39
C HIS A 462 -0.54 -3.26 -27.09
N LEU A 463 0.71 -3.42 -26.65
CA LEU A 463 1.31 -4.70 -26.37
C LEU A 463 0.59 -5.40 -25.21
N GLU A 464 -0.06 -6.52 -25.51
CA GLU A 464 -0.68 -7.40 -24.53
C GLU A 464 0.26 -8.56 -24.17
N GLU A 465 0.12 -9.07 -22.96
CA GLU A 465 0.93 -10.17 -22.46
C GLU A 465 0.51 -11.48 -23.16
N LYS A 466 1.39 -12.02 -24.02
CA LYS A 466 1.17 -13.30 -24.69
C LYS A 466 1.48 -14.49 -23.77
N THR A 467 2.48 -14.36 -22.91
CA THR A 467 2.96 -15.38 -21.97
C THR A 467 3.18 -14.81 -20.58
N CYS A 468 3.06 -15.64 -19.54
CA CYS A 468 3.18 -15.22 -18.14
C CYS A 468 4.63 -14.90 -17.78
N ILE A 469 5.08 -13.70 -18.15
CA ILE A 469 6.44 -13.22 -17.88
C ILE A 469 6.43 -12.48 -16.54
N GLU A 470 7.31 -12.89 -15.62
CA GLU A 470 7.47 -12.20 -14.34
C GLU A 470 7.86 -10.72 -14.57
N GLY A 471 7.02 -9.80 -14.09
CA GLY A 471 7.27 -8.36 -14.22
C GLY A 471 6.99 -7.77 -15.61
N PHE A 472 6.18 -8.40 -16.47
CA PHE A 472 5.85 -7.90 -17.81
C PHE A 472 5.43 -6.42 -17.83
N VAL A 473 4.54 -6.01 -16.92
CA VAL A 473 4.05 -4.63 -16.82
C VAL A 473 5.21 -3.64 -16.57
N GLU A 474 6.14 -4.01 -15.70
CA GLU A 474 7.32 -3.19 -15.41
C GLU A 474 8.28 -3.14 -16.60
N LEU A 475 8.54 -4.27 -17.27
CA LEU A 475 9.41 -4.34 -18.44
C LEU A 475 8.86 -3.48 -19.59
N ARG A 476 7.56 -3.60 -19.86
CA ARG A 476 6.85 -2.80 -20.85
C ARG A 476 6.92 -1.31 -20.52
N GLN A 477 6.68 -0.94 -19.26
CA GLN A 477 6.74 0.43 -18.79
C GLN A 477 8.15 1.01 -18.90
N ARG A 478 9.19 0.27 -18.48
CA ARG A 478 10.59 0.70 -18.59
C ARG A 478 11.05 0.85 -20.04
N ALA A 479 10.62 -0.05 -20.93
CA ALA A 479 10.85 0.09 -22.36
C ALA A 479 10.16 1.34 -22.93
N GLN A 480 8.92 1.61 -22.54
CA GLN A 480 8.19 2.82 -22.93
C GLN A 480 8.88 4.11 -22.44
N VAL A 481 9.33 4.13 -21.18
CA VAL A 481 10.10 5.24 -20.62
C VAL A 481 11.40 5.42 -21.40
N ALA A 482 12.14 4.33 -21.68
CA ALA A 482 13.38 4.40 -22.45
C ALA A 482 13.19 4.96 -23.87
N VAL A 483 12.09 4.62 -24.56
CA VAL A 483 11.76 5.18 -25.87
C VAL A 483 11.46 6.67 -25.75
N LEU A 484 10.64 7.06 -24.76
CA LEU A 484 10.24 8.46 -24.54
C LEU A 484 11.42 9.36 -24.10
N THR A 485 12.38 8.84 -23.33
CA THR A 485 13.59 9.60 -22.95
C THR A 485 14.61 9.72 -24.09
N THR A 486 14.59 8.78 -25.05
CA THR A 486 15.49 8.81 -26.22
C THR A 486 15.03 9.80 -27.29
N ASP A 487 13.71 9.94 -27.47
CA ASP A 487 13.10 10.81 -28.48
C ASP A 487 11.80 11.49 -27.99
N PRO A 488 11.90 12.46 -27.08
CA PRO A 488 10.74 13.05 -26.39
C PRO A 488 9.81 13.86 -27.31
N ILE A 489 10.34 14.53 -28.33
CA ILE A 489 9.59 15.49 -29.17
C ILE A 489 8.50 14.80 -30.03
N PRO A 490 8.79 13.75 -30.81
CA PRO A 490 7.77 13.09 -31.63
C PRO A 490 6.96 12.05 -30.83
N VAL A 491 7.55 11.43 -29.81
CA VAL A 491 6.87 10.37 -29.04
C VAL A 491 5.82 10.96 -28.09
N SER A 492 6.11 12.09 -27.42
CA SER A 492 5.18 12.70 -26.45
C SER A 492 3.81 13.02 -27.08
N PRO A 493 3.71 13.78 -28.19
CA PRO A 493 2.43 14.07 -28.85
C PRO A 493 1.71 12.81 -29.33
N SER A 494 2.45 11.79 -29.79
CA SER A 494 1.83 10.52 -30.20
C SER A 494 1.15 9.84 -29.01
N LEU A 495 1.82 9.70 -27.86
CA LEU A 495 1.26 9.11 -26.65
C LEU A 495 0.09 9.94 -26.08
N LEU A 496 0.18 11.26 -26.16
CA LEU A 496 -0.82 12.23 -25.70
C LEU A 496 -2.06 12.27 -26.60
N SER A 497 -1.92 12.14 -27.92
CA SER A 497 -3.06 12.04 -28.84
C SER A 497 -3.95 10.83 -28.50
N PHE A 498 -3.34 9.73 -28.03
CA PHE A 498 -4.07 8.55 -27.55
C PHE A 498 -4.66 8.71 -26.15
N PHE A 499 -4.35 9.78 -25.41
CA PHE A 499 -5.01 10.10 -24.14
C PHE A 499 -6.47 10.51 -24.37
N HIS A 500 -6.73 11.21 -25.48
CA HIS A 500 -8.06 11.67 -25.90
C HIS A 500 -8.82 10.65 -26.78
N LEU A 501 -8.19 9.58 -27.25
CA LEU A 501 -8.85 8.51 -28.03
C LEU A 501 -9.45 7.41 -27.13
N ARG A 502 -10.51 6.76 -27.64
CA ARG A 502 -11.40 5.79 -26.97
C ARG A 502 -10.68 4.51 -26.48
N HIS A 503 -9.96 4.58 -25.37
CA HIS A 503 -9.33 3.41 -24.73
C HIS A 503 -9.61 3.31 -23.22
N ARG A 504 -9.60 2.08 -22.70
CA ARG A 504 -9.99 1.69 -21.33
C ARG A 504 -9.20 2.44 -20.23
N GLN A 505 -9.84 2.62 -19.07
CA GLN A 505 -9.29 3.28 -17.86
C GLN A 505 -7.86 2.85 -17.47
N LYS A 506 -7.52 1.56 -17.61
CA LYS A 506 -6.19 1.01 -17.29
C LYS A 506 -5.08 1.53 -18.21
N PHE A 507 -5.37 1.71 -19.51
CA PHE A 507 -4.40 2.27 -20.45
C PHE A 507 -4.14 3.75 -20.17
N LYS A 508 -5.12 4.48 -19.61
CA LYS A 508 -4.95 5.88 -19.21
C LYS A 508 -4.04 6.03 -17.98
N GLN A 509 -4.15 5.11 -17.01
CA GLN A 509 -3.29 5.07 -15.83
C GLN A 509 -1.81 4.82 -16.18
N LEU A 510 -1.55 3.87 -17.08
CA LEU A 510 -0.19 3.55 -17.53
C LEU A 510 0.47 4.72 -18.27
N LYS A 511 -0.28 5.44 -19.11
CA LYS A 511 0.22 6.58 -19.90
C LYS A 511 0.69 7.75 -19.03
N SER A 512 -0.14 8.17 -18.07
CA SER A 512 0.20 9.26 -17.13
C SER A 512 1.45 8.92 -16.31
N LEU A 513 1.58 7.67 -15.86
CA LEU A 513 2.74 7.20 -15.10
C LEU A 513 4.02 7.18 -15.95
N VAL A 514 3.96 6.69 -17.20
CA VAL A 514 5.11 6.69 -18.13
C VAL A 514 5.60 8.11 -18.40
N LEU A 515 4.66 9.06 -18.59
CA LEU A 515 4.99 10.47 -18.85
C LEU A 515 5.74 11.10 -17.67
N VAL A 516 5.28 10.85 -16.44
CA VAL A 516 5.93 11.32 -15.21
C VAL A 516 7.30 10.70 -15.03
N LEU A 517 7.43 9.39 -15.22
CA LEU A 517 8.71 8.70 -15.03
C LEU A 517 9.76 9.12 -16.06
N ALA A 518 9.35 9.34 -17.31
CA ALA A 518 10.25 9.91 -18.31
C ALA A 518 10.66 11.34 -17.97
N ALA A 519 9.72 12.19 -17.54
CA ALA A 519 10.04 13.54 -17.07
C ALA A 519 10.98 13.53 -15.86
N GLN A 520 10.80 12.58 -14.93
CA GLN A 520 11.72 12.39 -13.80
C GLN A 520 13.11 11.96 -14.28
N GLU A 521 13.22 10.98 -15.18
CA GLU A 521 14.51 10.52 -15.72
C GLU A 521 15.25 11.64 -16.49
N LEU A 522 14.53 12.56 -17.12
CA LEU A 522 15.08 13.74 -17.80
C LEU A 522 15.43 14.89 -16.84
N SER A 523 14.76 14.95 -15.68
CA SER A 523 14.93 16.02 -14.68
C SER A 523 16.09 15.76 -13.71
N TYR A 524 16.33 14.49 -13.33
CA TYR A 524 17.39 14.14 -12.38
C TYR A 524 18.78 13.91 -13.03
N PRO A 525 19.88 14.27 -12.34
CA PRO A 525 21.23 13.92 -12.76
C PRO A 525 21.40 12.41 -12.87
N LYS A 526 21.83 11.89 -14.04
CA LYS A 526 22.22 10.48 -14.21
C LYS A 526 23.47 10.20 -13.35
N SER A 527 23.29 9.90 -12.06
CA SER A 527 24.41 9.45 -11.22
C SER A 527 25.00 8.16 -11.81
N HIS A 528 26.31 8.16 -12.07
CA HIS A 528 27.03 7.06 -12.67
C HIS A 528 26.69 5.71 -12.01
N ARG A 529 25.89 4.90 -12.71
CA ARG A 529 25.77 3.46 -12.45
C ARG A 529 27.14 2.86 -12.77
N LYS A 530 27.90 2.52 -11.73
CA LYS A 530 29.28 2.00 -11.81
C LYS A 530 29.41 0.90 -12.88
N THR A 531 30.05 1.21 -14.00
CA THR A 531 30.71 0.25 -14.88
C THR A 531 32.20 0.51 -14.83
N LYS A 532 32.96 -0.50 -14.42
CA LYS A 532 34.41 -0.50 -14.40
C LYS A 532 34.95 -0.44 -15.85
N HIS A 533 36.05 0.30 -16.01
CA HIS A 533 36.96 0.39 -17.17
C HIS A 533 36.50 1.17 -18.41
N SER A 534 37.10 2.35 -18.63
CA SER A 534 38.18 2.53 -19.61
C SER A 534 38.73 3.95 -19.50
N GLY A 535 40.06 4.07 -19.57
CA GLY A 535 40.74 5.36 -19.53
C GLY A 535 40.60 6.10 -20.86
N ALA A 536 40.38 7.40 -20.78
CA ALA A 536 40.68 8.34 -21.85
C ALA A 536 41.14 9.66 -21.22
N GLN A 537 42.26 10.14 -21.71
CA GLN A 537 43.09 11.22 -21.19
C GLN A 537 42.43 12.59 -21.46
N ASN A 538 42.46 13.49 -20.47
CA ASN A 538 42.27 14.92 -20.74
C ASN A 538 43.57 15.47 -21.37
N PRO A 539 43.50 16.31 -22.41
CA PRO A 539 44.68 16.98 -22.93
C PRO A 539 45.11 18.05 -21.93
N CYS A 540 46.26 17.84 -21.29
CA CYS A 540 46.92 18.87 -20.50
C CYS A 540 48.09 19.41 -21.33
N ILE A 541 48.12 20.73 -21.48
CA ILE A 541 49.21 21.48 -22.11
C ILE A 541 50.50 21.17 -21.34
N GLN A 542 51.52 20.69 -22.06
CA GLN A 542 52.81 20.32 -21.51
C GLN A 542 53.65 21.58 -21.22
N LEU A 543 54.03 21.77 -19.96
CA LEU A 543 55.19 22.57 -19.57
C LEU A 543 56.10 21.71 -18.68
N LEU A 544 57.39 21.71 -19.03
CA LEU A 544 58.47 20.88 -18.52
C LEU A 544 58.72 20.99 -17.00
N PRO A 545 59.37 19.99 -16.38
CA PRO A 545 59.43 19.81 -14.93
C PRO A 545 60.55 20.63 -14.26
N GLY A 546 60.22 21.29 -13.14
CA GLY A 546 61.18 21.97 -12.28
C GLY A 546 60.71 22.04 -10.82
N SER A 547 61.42 21.30 -9.96
CA SER A 547 61.45 21.35 -8.49
C SER A 547 60.19 20.94 -7.69
N ASP A 548 60.33 19.81 -6.99
CA ASP A 548 59.45 19.32 -5.93
C ASP A 548 59.44 20.28 -4.72
N SER A 549 58.38 21.08 -4.56
CA SER A 549 58.01 21.67 -3.25
C SER A 549 56.55 22.16 -3.11
N SER A 550 55.67 22.02 -4.11
CA SER A 550 54.41 22.79 -4.13
C SER A 550 53.17 22.13 -3.48
N LYS A 551 53.27 20.93 -2.90
CA LYS A 551 52.11 20.22 -2.30
C LYS A 551 52.05 20.21 -0.77
N ASP A 552 53.12 20.54 -0.07
CA ASP A 552 53.14 20.48 1.40
C ASP A 552 52.56 21.73 2.07
N TRP A 553 52.70 22.91 1.47
CA TRP A 553 52.19 24.14 2.11
C TRP A 553 50.67 24.15 2.26
N ARG A 554 49.89 23.56 1.33
CA ARG A 554 48.42 23.51 1.42
C ARG A 554 47.95 22.66 2.59
N ARG A 555 48.59 21.50 2.81
CA ARG A 555 48.27 20.63 3.94
C ARG A 555 48.61 21.29 5.28
N ILE A 556 49.76 21.97 5.35
CA ILE A 556 50.21 22.69 6.54
C ILE A 556 49.27 23.88 6.84
N VAL A 557 48.78 24.58 5.81
CA VAL A 557 47.81 25.67 5.95
C VAL A 557 46.45 25.14 6.41
N ASP A 558 45.96 24.04 5.84
CA ASP A 558 44.69 23.42 6.24
C ASP A 558 44.72 22.89 7.69
N GLU A 559 45.86 22.33 8.14
CA GLU A 559 46.05 21.92 9.53
C GLU A 559 46.10 23.12 10.49
N ARG A 560 46.77 24.21 10.11
CA ARG A 560 46.77 25.46 10.90
C ARG A 560 45.37 26.05 11.01
N ILE A 561 44.60 26.05 9.93
CA ILE A 561 43.21 26.54 9.93
C ILE A 561 42.33 25.67 10.83
N LYS A 562 42.45 24.34 10.74
CA LYS A 562 41.72 23.40 11.62
C LYS A 562 42.10 23.55 13.10
N SER A 563 43.37 23.77 13.42
CA SER A 563 43.85 23.93 14.80
C SER A 563 43.42 25.25 15.46
N LYS A 564 43.16 26.30 14.66
CA LYS A 564 42.80 27.65 15.16
C LYS A 564 41.31 27.99 15.06
N THR A 565 40.50 27.17 14.39
CA THR A 565 39.07 27.45 14.22
C THR A 565 38.23 26.65 15.20
N ARG A 566 37.70 27.33 16.24
CA ARG A 566 36.76 26.72 17.19
C ARG A 566 35.38 26.60 16.53
N ARG A 567 34.95 25.39 16.18
CA ARG A 567 33.68 25.12 15.49
C ARG A 567 32.55 24.85 16.49
N PHE A 568 31.55 25.73 16.53
CA PHE A 568 30.30 25.50 17.26
C PHE A 568 29.29 24.89 16.28
N ALA A 569 29.16 23.56 16.32
CA ALA A 569 28.31 22.71 15.47
C ALA A 569 28.80 22.50 14.02
N THR A 570 29.03 21.22 13.67
CA THR A 570 29.21 20.78 12.28
C THR A 570 27.86 20.27 11.81
N GLY A 571 27.14 21.07 11.02
CA GLY A 571 26.00 20.58 10.25
C GLY A 571 26.46 19.52 9.25
N GLN A 572 25.58 18.58 8.87
CA GLN A 572 25.88 17.61 7.82
C GLN A 572 26.36 18.37 6.57
N SER A 573 27.60 18.11 6.14
CA SER A 573 28.06 18.57 4.84
C SER A 573 27.20 17.87 3.79
N GLN A 574 26.23 18.56 3.22
CA GLN A 574 25.72 18.14 1.93
C GLN A 574 26.91 18.26 0.99
N ALA A 575 27.38 17.12 0.49
CA ALA A 575 28.25 17.12 -0.67
C ALA A 575 27.49 17.88 -1.76
N GLU A 576 28.05 18.98 -2.24
CA GLU A 576 27.52 19.69 -3.41
C GLU A 576 27.33 18.66 -4.52
N LEU A 577 26.07 18.36 -4.83
CA LEU A 577 25.73 17.54 -5.97
C LEU A 577 26.24 18.28 -7.20
N ALA A 578 27.03 17.61 -8.02
CA ALA A 578 27.50 18.16 -9.28
C ALA A 578 26.30 18.68 -10.08
N SER A 579 26.27 19.99 -10.34
CA SER A 579 25.22 20.65 -11.11
C SER A 579 25.24 20.11 -12.54
N SER A 580 24.29 19.24 -12.87
CA SER A 580 24.07 18.78 -14.24
C SER A 580 22.87 19.53 -14.84
N PRO A 581 22.90 19.89 -16.13
CA PRO A 581 21.78 20.56 -16.78
C PRO A 581 20.53 19.67 -16.77
N ASN A 582 19.37 20.27 -16.50
CA ASN A 582 18.08 19.60 -16.58
C ASN A 582 17.73 19.37 -18.08
N GLU A 583 17.87 18.13 -18.56
CA GLU A 583 17.56 17.74 -19.95
C GLU A 583 16.06 17.92 -20.27
N PHE A 584 15.20 18.00 -19.24
CA PHE A 584 13.77 18.25 -19.38
C PHE A 584 13.43 19.68 -19.83
N ASN A 585 14.33 20.66 -19.64
CA ASN A 585 14.07 22.08 -19.90
C ASN A 585 13.63 22.36 -21.36
N SER A 586 14.26 21.71 -22.34
CA SER A 586 13.94 21.92 -23.75
C SER A 586 12.68 21.20 -24.22
N VAL A 587 12.16 20.24 -23.46
CA VAL A 587 11.08 19.34 -23.89
C VAL A 587 9.80 19.48 -23.08
N VAL A 588 9.85 20.14 -21.92
CA VAL A 588 8.73 20.29 -20.97
C VAL A 588 7.42 20.74 -21.63
N GLY A 589 7.49 21.67 -22.59
CA GLY A 589 6.30 22.17 -23.30
C GLY A 589 5.53 21.08 -24.06
N HIS A 590 6.24 20.07 -24.59
CA HIS A 590 5.65 18.95 -25.32
C HIS A 590 4.97 17.92 -24.42
N PHE A 591 5.24 17.98 -23.11
CA PHE A 591 4.63 17.12 -22.10
C PHE A 591 3.43 17.82 -21.46
N PHE A 592 3.58 19.11 -21.15
CA PHE A 592 2.65 19.86 -20.32
C PHE A 592 1.46 20.45 -21.08
N PHE A 593 1.71 21.20 -22.16
CA PHE A 593 0.62 21.94 -22.85
C PHE A 593 -0.41 21.03 -23.51
N PRO A 594 -0.06 19.90 -24.15
CA PRO A 594 -1.07 19.02 -24.74
C PRO A 594 -2.00 18.39 -23.70
N LEU A 595 -1.58 18.24 -22.44
CA LEU A 595 -2.42 17.70 -21.35
C LEU A 595 -3.47 18.71 -20.85
N ILE A 596 -3.16 20.00 -20.93
CA ILE A 596 -4.08 21.08 -20.53
C ILE A 596 -5.04 21.44 -21.68
N GLN A 597 -4.73 21.05 -22.91
CA GLN A 597 -5.61 21.32 -24.04
C GLN A 597 -6.80 20.35 -24.07
N HIS A 598 -7.95 20.83 -24.55
CA HIS A 598 -9.16 20.02 -24.82
C HIS A 598 -9.76 19.28 -23.60
N PHE A 599 -9.49 19.71 -22.37
CA PHE A 599 -10.09 19.12 -21.16
C PHE A 599 -11.61 19.34 -21.08
N ASP A 600 -12.11 20.43 -21.66
CA ASP A 600 -13.52 20.87 -21.64
C ASP A 600 -14.33 20.40 -22.86
N ARG A 601 -13.74 19.60 -23.75
CA ARG A 601 -14.46 19.08 -24.93
C ARG A 601 -15.07 17.71 -24.60
N PRO A 602 -16.40 17.58 -24.50
CA PRO A 602 -17.03 16.28 -24.32
C PRO A 602 -16.82 15.46 -25.60
N LEU A 603 -16.14 14.33 -25.48
CA LEU A 603 -16.13 13.32 -26.52
C LEU A 603 -17.35 12.42 -26.29
N THR A 604 -17.95 11.87 -27.34
CA THR A 604 -19.24 11.14 -27.33
C THR A 604 -19.37 10.01 -26.30
N THR A 605 -18.27 9.57 -25.67
CA THR A 605 -18.24 8.54 -24.60
C THR A 605 -17.22 8.86 -23.50
N PHE A 606 -16.74 10.10 -23.38
CA PHE A 606 -15.71 10.47 -22.40
C PHE A 606 -15.96 11.88 -21.90
N ASP A 607 -16.30 11.98 -20.61
CA ASP A 607 -16.65 13.22 -19.94
C ASP A 607 -15.76 13.41 -18.71
N LEU A 608 -14.65 14.14 -18.91
CA LEU A 608 -13.68 14.45 -17.86
C LEU A 608 -14.30 15.29 -16.73
N LEU A 609 -15.29 16.12 -17.04
CA LEU A 609 -15.91 17.04 -16.08
C LEU A 609 -17.12 16.42 -15.36
N GLY A 610 -17.70 15.36 -15.91
CA GLY A 610 -18.78 14.57 -15.30
C GLY A 610 -18.30 13.22 -14.75
N GLU A 611 -18.70 12.14 -15.39
CA GLU A 611 -18.59 10.76 -14.88
C GLU A 611 -17.13 10.26 -14.73
N ASP A 612 -16.16 10.79 -15.49
CA ASP A 612 -14.75 10.35 -15.46
C ASP A 612 -13.84 11.19 -14.54
N HIS A 613 -14.39 11.78 -13.47
CA HIS A 613 -13.67 12.65 -12.52
C HIS A 613 -12.40 12.02 -11.90
N PHE A 614 -12.32 10.69 -11.78
CA PHE A 614 -11.10 10.01 -11.32
C PHE A 614 -9.92 10.18 -12.30
N VAL A 615 -10.20 10.13 -13.61
CA VAL A 615 -9.18 10.36 -14.65
C VAL A 615 -8.73 11.81 -14.63
N LEU A 616 -9.69 12.74 -14.45
CA LEU A 616 -9.39 14.15 -14.29
C LEU A 616 -8.47 14.38 -13.09
N GLY A 617 -8.78 13.82 -11.92
CA GLY A 617 -7.93 13.94 -10.74
C GLY A 617 -6.50 13.43 -10.95
N ARG A 618 -6.33 12.32 -11.69
CA ARG A 618 -5.01 11.78 -12.06
C ARG A 618 -4.25 12.69 -13.02
N LEU A 619 -4.93 13.25 -14.01
CA LEU A 619 -4.38 14.24 -14.93
C LEU A 619 -3.92 15.48 -14.17
N VAL A 620 -4.74 16.00 -13.26
CA VAL A 620 -4.40 17.16 -12.42
C VAL A 620 -3.15 16.88 -11.57
N HIS A 621 -3.08 15.72 -10.91
CA HIS A 621 -1.87 15.33 -10.18
C HIS A 621 -0.64 15.16 -11.08
N THR A 622 -0.82 14.68 -12.31
CA THR A 622 0.26 14.57 -13.31
C THR A 622 0.80 15.95 -13.67
N LEU A 623 -0.08 16.92 -13.92
CA LEU A 623 0.28 18.30 -14.20
C LEU A 623 1.05 18.94 -13.04
N ALA A 624 0.62 18.70 -11.79
CA ALA A 624 1.34 19.16 -10.61
C ALA A 624 2.78 18.62 -10.56
N ILE A 625 2.96 17.32 -10.81
CA ILE A 625 4.30 16.70 -10.81
C ILE A 625 5.15 17.23 -11.97
N LEU A 626 4.60 17.38 -13.18
CA LEU A 626 5.34 17.96 -14.30
C LEU A 626 5.76 19.41 -14.03
N MET A 627 4.90 20.21 -13.38
CA MET A 627 5.24 21.55 -12.94
C MET A 627 6.42 21.55 -11.95
N TYR A 628 6.39 20.63 -10.98
CA TYR A 628 7.48 20.45 -10.02
C TYR A 628 8.80 19.98 -10.65
N LEU A 629 8.74 19.12 -11.67
CA LEU A 629 9.95 18.66 -12.38
C LEU A 629 10.52 19.72 -13.33
N ALA A 630 9.75 20.76 -13.62
CA ALA A 630 10.09 21.90 -14.46
C ALA A 630 10.71 23.08 -13.69
N VAL A 631 11.13 22.88 -12.43
CA VAL A 631 11.88 23.89 -11.65
C VAL A 631 13.09 24.37 -12.46
N ASN A 632 13.29 25.69 -12.51
CA ASN A 632 14.37 26.38 -13.26
C ASN A 632 14.30 26.25 -14.80
N THR A 633 13.13 25.93 -15.36
CA THR A 633 12.92 25.94 -16.83
C THR A 633 12.46 27.29 -17.35
N VAL A 634 12.76 27.60 -18.61
CA VAL A 634 12.37 28.88 -19.23
C VAL A 634 10.84 28.99 -19.40
N ALA A 635 10.17 27.84 -19.59
CA ALA A 635 8.72 27.77 -19.77
C ALA A 635 7.93 27.82 -18.45
N VAL A 636 8.59 27.82 -17.28
CA VAL A 636 7.92 27.63 -15.98
C VAL A 636 6.88 28.72 -15.68
N THR A 637 7.11 29.96 -16.12
CA THR A 637 6.16 31.07 -15.91
C THR A 637 4.90 30.91 -16.77
N ALA A 638 5.06 30.60 -18.05
CA ALA A 638 3.93 30.33 -18.96
C ALA A 638 3.14 29.08 -18.54
N MET A 639 3.84 28.05 -18.05
CA MET A 639 3.21 26.85 -17.49
C MET A 639 2.41 27.16 -16.22
N GLY A 640 2.97 27.96 -15.31
CA GLY A 640 2.30 28.40 -14.09
C GLY A 640 1.00 29.15 -14.39
N LYS A 641 1.03 30.09 -15.35
CA LYS A 641 -0.16 30.84 -15.76
C LYS A 641 -1.25 29.94 -16.35
N ALA A 642 -0.90 29.07 -17.29
CA ALA A 642 -1.84 28.11 -17.86
C ALA A 642 -2.42 27.15 -16.80
N LEU A 643 -1.61 26.77 -15.80
CA LEU A 643 -2.05 25.93 -14.69
C LEU A 643 -3.03 26.65 -13.77
N LEU A 644 -2.83 27.95 -13.52
CA LEU A 644 -3.76 28.76 -12.71
C LEU A 644 -5.11 28.92 -13.40
N GLU A 645 -5.13 29.22 -14.70
CA GLU A 645 -6.38 29.28 -15.49
C GLU A 645 -7.13 27.95 -15.44
N PHE A 646 -6.40 26.84 -15.60
CA PHE A 646 -6.96 25.48 -15.47
C PHE A 646 -7.51 25.20 -14.07
N VAL A 647 -6.77 25.58 -13.02
CA VAL A 647 -7.21 25.42 -11.63
C VAL A 647 -8.44 26.26 -11.34
N TRP A 648 -8.48 27.48 -11.87
CA TRP A 648 -9.60 28.40 -11.71
C TRP A 648 -10.88 27.82 -12.28
N ALA A 649 -10.82 27.20 -13.46
CA ALA A 649 -11.98 26.55 -14.08
C ALA A 649 -12.56 25.40 -13.23
N LEU A 650 -11.72 24.65 -12.51
CA LEU A 650 -12.11 23.42 -11.79
C LEU A 650 -12.25 23.60 -10.27
N ARG A 651 -12.07 24.82 -9.74
CA ARG A 651 -11.94 25.10 -8.30
C ARG A 651 -13.10 24.62 -7.42
N PHE A 652 -14.30 24.51 -7.97
CA PHE A 652 -15.50 24.06 -7.24
C PHE A 652 -15.97 22.66 -7.63
N HIS A 653 -15.07 21.82 -8.15
CA HIS A 653 -15.41 20.44 -8.48
C HIS A 653 -15.95 19.67 -7.26
N THR A 654 -16.98 18.85 -7.47
CA THR A 654 -17.70 18.11 -6.41
C THR A 654 -16.79 17.09 -5.72
N ASP A 655 -16.04 16.33 -6.53
CA ASP A 655 -15.10 15.30 -6.08
C ASP A 655 -13.93 15.88 -5.24
N SER A 656 -13.57 15.20 -4.14
CA SER A 656 -12.49 15.60 -3.23
C SER A 656 -11.08 15.27 -3.73
N TYR A 657 -10.91 14.22 -4.53
CA TYR A 657 -9.66 13.81 -5.15
C TYR A 657 -9.23 14.82 -6.22
N VAL A 658 -10.16 15.30 -7.05
CA VAL A 658 -9.88 16.39 -8.02
C VAL A 658 -9.44 17.65 -7.28
N ARG A 659 -10.18 18.06 -6.24
CA ARG A 659 -9.83 19.21 -5.40
C ARG A 659 -8.47 19.09 -4.73
N GLN A 660 -8.10 17.89 -4.25
CA GLN A 660 -6.75 17.62 -3.73
C GLN A 660 -5.67 17.78 -4.80
N GLY A 661 -5.94 17.32 -6.03
CA GLY A 661 -5.07 17.54 -7.19
C GLY A 661 -4.84 19.03 -7.46
N LEU A 662 -5.89 19.84 -7.44
CA LEU A 662 -5.81 21.28 -7.69
C LEU A 662 -4.94 22.00 -6.65
N LEU A 663 -5.05 21.62 -5.38
CA LEU A 663 -4.17 22.12 -4.32
C LEU A 663 -2.71 21.70 -4.54
N SER A 664 -2.48 20.48 -5.04
CA SER A 664 -1.14 20.01 -5.43
C SER A 664 -0.56 20.84 -6.58
N CYS A 665 -1.39 21.26 -7.55
CA CYS A 665 -0.97 22.14 -8.64
C CYS A 665 -0.50 23.50 -8.12
N ILE A 666 -1.29 24.14 -7.24
CA ILE A 666 -0.92 25.42 -6.62
C ILE A 666 0.38 25.27 -5.84
N SER A 667 0.48 24.25 -4.97
CA SER A 667 1.70 24.01 -4.21
C SER A 667 2.91 23.79 -5.11
N SER A 668 2.77 23.03 -6.21
CA SER A 668 3.87 22.75 -7.12
C SER A 668 4.29 24.00 -7.90
N MET A 669 3.34 24.85 -8.30
CA MET A 669 3.63 26.14 -8.93
C MET A 669 4.40 27.07 -7.99
N LEU A 670 3.93 27.22 -6.74
CA LEU A 670 4.57 28.07 -5.74
C LEU A 670 6.00 27.63 -5.39
N LEU A 671 6.29 26.34 -5.49
CA LEU A 671 7.62 25.78 -5.25
C LEU A 671 8.55 25.87 -6.48
N SER A 672 7.99 26.00 -7.69
CA SER A 672 8.76 25.86 -8.94
C SER A 672 9.00 27.15 -9.70
N VAL A 673 8.10 28.13 -9.57
CA VAL A 673 8.25 29.45 -10.19
C VAL A 673 9.00 30.38 -9.22
N PRO A 674 10.05 31.08 -9.67
CA PRO A 674 10.73 32.09 -8.87
C PRO A 674 9.78 33.17 -8.36
N THR A 675 9.98 33.64 -7.13
CA THR A 675 9.07 34.58 -6.46
C THR A 675 8.97 35.91 -7.21
N GLU A 676 10.05 36.35 -7.86
CA GLU A 676 10.08 37.58 -8.65
C GLU A 676 9.11 37.51 -9.84
N ARG A 677 9.03 36.34 -10.49
CA ARG A 677 8.14 36.11 -11.64
C ARG A 677 6.70 35.89 -11.22
N LEU A 678 6.48 35.27 -10.05
CA LEU A 678 5.15 35.14 -9.47
C LEU A 678 4.52 36.52 -9.18
N LEU A 679 5.29 37.44 -8.61
CA LEU A 679 4.83 38.79 -8.25
C LEU A 679 4.73 39.76 -9.43
N GLN A 680 5.43 39.50 -10.52
CA GLN A 680 5.37 40.35 -11.71
C GLN A 680 4.26 39.92 -12.67
N ASP A 681 4.12 38.62 -12.92
CA ASP A 681 3.32 38.11 -14.04
C ASP A 681 1.99 37.44 -13.63
N MET A 682 1.77 37.15 -12.34
CA MET A 682 0.63 36.33 -11.84
C MET A 682 -0.03 36.87 -10.55
N THR A 683 0.13 38.16 -10.23
CA THR A 683 -0.30 38.73 -8.94
C THR A 683 -1.81 38.75 -8.74
N GLU A 684 -2.58 39.03 -9.79
CA GLU A 684 -4.05 39.06 -9.70
C GLU A 684 -4.61 37.66 -9.43
N GLU A 685 -4.13 36.66 -10.17
CA GLU A 685 -4.51 35.27 -10.02
C GLU A 685 -4.08 34.69 -8.65
N LEU A 686 -2.96 35.16 -8.10
CA LEU A 686 -2.50 34.79 -6.76
C LEU A 686 -3.37 35.37 -5.64
N LEU A 687 -3.83 36.62 -5.77
CA LEU A 687 -4.75 37.24 -4.81
C LEU A 687 -6.13 36.55 -4.84
N GLU A 688 -6.60 36.21 -6.04
CA GLU A 688 -7.84 35.45 -6.22
C GLU A 688 -7.75 34.05 -5.62
N THR A 689 -6.66 33.31 -5.86
CA THR A 689 -6.44 31.99 -5.25
C THR A 689 -6.27 32.07 -3.73
N GLN A 690 -5.63 33.13 -3.20
CA GLN A 690 -5.56 33.39 -1.76
C GLN A 690 -6.96 33.58 -1.16
N SER A 691 -7.83 34.37 -1.82
CA SER A 691 -9.21 34.59 -1.37
C SER A 691 -10.03 33.29 -1.34
N TRP A 692 -9.83 32.43 -2.35
CA TRP A 692 -10.48 31.13 -2.46
C TRP A 692 -10.00 30.14 -1.37
N LEU A 693 -8.69 30.09 -1.10
CA LEU A 693 -8.11 29.26 -0.05
C LEU A 693 -8.47 29.73 1.37
N GLY A 694 -8.74 31.03 1.55
CA GLY A 694 -9.22 31.62 2.80
C GLY A 694 -10.69 31.32 3.13
N GLY A 695 -11.47 30.80 2.17
CA GLY A 695 -12.87 30.40 2.37
C GLY A 695 -13.04 29.16 3.27
N LYS A 696 -14.11 29.11 4.07
CA LYS A 696 -14.41 28.07 5.09
C LYS A 696 -14.78 26.67 4.52
N MET A 697 -14.21 26.22 3.40
CA MET A 697 -14.73 25.05 2.66
C MET A 697 -13.79 23.83 2.56
N TRP A 698 -12.73 23.76 3.37
CA TRP A 698 -11.70 22.70 3.29
C TRP A 698 -11.63 21.84 4.56
N CYS A 699 -12.00 20.55 4.46
CA CYS A 699 -12.04 19.59 5.59
C CYS A 699 -10.79 18.70 5.76
N THR A 700 -9.62 19.08 5.26
CA THR A 700 -8.38 18.29 5.41
C THR A 700 -7.21 19.11 6.00
N PRO A 701 -6.79 18.87 7.25
CA PRO A 701 -5.83 19.75 7.96
C PRO A 701 -4.36 19.62 7.52
N VAL A 702 -3.94 18.50 6.91
CA VAL A 702 -2.51 18.22 6.66
C VAL A 702 -1.97 18.95 5.42
N PHE A 703 -2.76 19.03 4.35
CA PHE A 703 -2.38 19.76 3.13
C PHE A 703 -2.59 21.27 3.25
N PHE A 704 -3.61 21.70 4.00
CA PHE A 704 -3.87 23.11 4.31
C PHE A 704 -2.66 23.75 5.00
N TRP A 705 -1.98 23.01 5.88
CA TRP A 705 -0.82 23.54 6.61
C TRP A 705 0.42 23.74 5.72
N VAL A 706 0.70 22.85 4.77
CA VAL A 706 1.85 22.97 3.85
C VAL A 706 1.63 24.11 2.83
N VAL A 707 0.39 24.22 2.32
CA VAL A 707 0.00 25.31 1.41
C VAL A 707 -0.01 26.65 2.15
N MET A 708 -0.53 26.70 3.38
CA MET A 708 -0.48 27.91 4.23
C MET A 708 0.94 28.27 4.68
N GLN A 709 1.84 27.31 4.91
CA GLN A 709 3.23 27.60 5.26
C GLN A 709 3.99 28.19 4.06
N SER A 710 3.70 27.71 2.85
CA SER A 710 4.24 28.26 1.59
C SER A 710 3.63 29.64 1.29
N LEU A 711 2.32 29.83 1.49
CA LEU A 711 1.63 31.12 1.32
C LEU A 711 1.98 32.15 2.40
N CYS A 712 2.25 31.74 3.64
CA CYS A 712 2.78 32.62 4.69
C CYS A 712 4.20 33.09 4.36
N SER A 713 5.01 32.22 3.76
CA SER A 713 6.35 32.59 3.27
C SER A 713 6.26 33.61 2.14
N ILE A 714 5.31 33.43 1.22
CA ILE A 714 5.03 34.39 0.14
C ILE A 714 4.43 35.68 0.68
N SER A 715 3.53 35.64 1.66
CA SER A 715 2.97 36.83 2.32
C SER A 715 4.06 37.65 3.02
N LEU A 716 5.03 36.99 3.68
CA LEU A 716 6.20 37.70 4.22
C LEU A 716 7.08 38.31 3.13
N ILE A 717 7.28 37.63 2.00
CA ILE A 717 8.11 38.13 0.90
C ILE A 717 7.40 39.27 0.14
N VAL A 718 6.09 39.17 -0.10
CA VAL A 718 5.26 40.23 -0.70
C VAL A 718 5.24 41.45 0.22
N ILE A 719 5.08 41.27 1.54
CA ILE A 719 5.13 42.37 2.50
C ILE A 719 6.52 43.01 2.51
N VAL A 720 7.60 42.23 2.46
CA VAL A 720 8.98 42.77 2.40
C VAL A 720 9.27 43.47 1.07
N ALA A 721 8.72 42.99 -0.05
CA ALA A 721 8.89 43.58 -1.39
C ALA A 721 8.00 44.81 -1.63
N VAL A 722 6.87 44.95 -0.91
CA VAL A 722 6.03 46.16 -0.93
C VAL A 722 6.53 47.20 0.09
N MET A 723 7.30 46.78 1.10
CA MET A 723 7.93 47.66 2.09
C MET A 723 9.36 48.09 1.76
N SER A 724 9.96 47.58 0.68
CA SER A 724 11.24 48.03 0.11
C SER A 724 10.99 48.80 -1.17
#